data_AF-A0A1Y2FQF9-F1
#
_entry.id   AF-A0A1Y2FQF9-F1
#
_cell.length_a   1.000
_cell.length_b   1.000
_cell.length_c   1.000
_cell.angle_alpha   90.00
_cell.angle_beta   90.00
_cell.angle_gamma   90.00
#
_symmetry.space_group_name_H-M   'P 1'
#
loop_
_entity.id
_entity.type
_entity.pdbx_description
1 polymer ?
#
loop_
_entity_poly.entity_id
_entity_poly.type
_entity_poly.pdbx_seq_one_letter_code
_entity_poly.pdbx_strand_id
1 'polypeptide(L)'
;MRRHHVALLCLLQLAGLFFFARGFFPLQKAALPGHASAHPDDVPAVFDRLIFIVIDALRSDFAFGPDSAMHTLHSKILKEEVLAFTARASTPTVTLPRLKCLTTGSISGFLDAILNLAEPDGASADSMQDSWVQQQVAQSRKIHMYGDDTWLRLFPNSFVESEGTTSFFVSDFTDVDHNVTRHIDPAMSSPNWDTIILHYLGLDHIGHLSGPSSVHMPLKQKEMDTIIDQIHMFIRDQDKTSGHSTAIMVVGDHGMTATGNHGGASDAETQTAAFLISDRLKGLSLKQTWPAQQDAEFSFYRPILQSDLVPMLSLLTGTPIPINAIGKIPAAVLPLWSDSKDRLAALRQNARQLQRLLLAGGISKFIGTELPCSEVDSMGSCDLVNIDFADHSSSSEADLLNALEQMQVLLKASSNDYNLTDMAVGLALLGSVAVVALTCYIKIHTSTSELAFLLVPAGHAATAFASSFVEEEQVYWYYLTAAFLLGLQLFDLSQTSRLDLKTAGRAVISLLLFRLLRRFNQTGQKFAGMDDLSGWFKNEPALFERALLATFLAIVLLLARQSHFQLHWTPLWLALGSIAAFKFAVYTQNTALQENLLVQPAFAWLMMACGAVLVFLRRTPSSRVALARMLVVLVFCLQARLENLPILLLLLGLARSLRVPDSVTRPVWVEQSVLVTLCILQQSTFFAMGNSNALSGLDLSQAYNGVASYNAVVVGILLFLSSFLGAFFWQAEIFAWTQHQPGSLGEDRLQFARSFMVVLSSVYAFALCLSCYILRHHLFIYSVCS
;
A
#
# COMPACT_ATOMS: atom_id res chain seq x y z
N MET A 1 -3.60 38.15 -3.29
CA MET A 1 -3.42 37.33 -4.52
C MET A 1 -4.78 37.14 -5.21
N ARG A 2 -4.92 37.49 -6.51
CA ARG A 2 -6.21 37.36 -7.22
C ARG A 2 -6.49 35.89 -7.59
N ARG A 3 -7.77 35.54 -7.76
CA ARG A 3 -8.22 34.15 -8.04
C ARG A 3 -7.56 33.50 -9.26
N HIS A 4 -7.40 34.23 -10.38
CA HIS A 4 -6.77 33.71 -11.59
C HIS A 4 -5.27 33.41 -11.41
N HIS A 5 -4.56 34.17 -10.57
CA HIS A 5 -3.15 33.87 -10.26
C HIS A 5 -3.04 32.57 -9.47
N VAL A 6 -3.93 32.35 -8.48
CA VAL A 6 -3.97 31.09 -7.73
C VAL A 6 -4.23 29.91 -8.66
N ALA A 7 -5.24 30.03 -9.54
CA ALA A 7 -5.56 28.97 -10.51
C ALA A 7 -4.37 28.65 -11.44
N LEU A 8 -3.68 29.67 -11.94
CA LEU A 8 -2.49 29.49 -12.77
C LEU A 8 -1.36 28.78 -12.01
N LEU A 9 -1.07 29.20 -10.77
CA LEU A 9 -0.04 28.56 -9.94
C LEU A 9 -0.38 27.10 -9.65
N CYS A 10 -1.66 26.79 -9.37
CA CYS A 10 -2.10 25.40 -9.20
C CYS A 10 -1.93 24.57 -10.47
N LEU A 11 -2.27 25.12 -11.65
CA LEU A 11 -2.07 24.42 -12.93
C LEU A 11 -0.59 24.16 -13.22
N LEU A 12 0.28 25.15 -12.96
CA LEU A 12 1.73 24.99 -13.11
C LEU A 12 2.30 23.98 -12.10
N GLN A 13 1.77 23.96 -10.87
CA GLN A 13 2.16 22.97 -9.87
C GLN A 13 1.78 21.55 -10.33
N LEU A 14 0.56 21.35 -10.84
CA LEU A 14 0.12 20.07 -11.40
C LEU A 14 0.97 19.64 -12.60
N ALA A 15 1.30 20.57 -13.50
CA ALA A 15 2.21 20.29 -14.61
C ALA A 15 3.61 19.90 -14.13
N GLY A 16 4.16 20.60 -13.13
CA GLY A 16 5.45 20.28 -12.53
C GLY A 16 5.47 18.89 -11.88
N LEU A 17 4.43 18.54 -11.12
CA LEU A 17 4.25 17.20 -10.57
C LEU A 17 4.14 16.14 -11.66
N PHE A 18 3.40 16.40 -12.75
CA PHE A 18 3.28 15.47 -13.87
C PHE A 18 4.63 15.17 -14.54
N PHE A 19 5.41 16.20 -14.88
CA PHE A 19 6.74 15.99 -15.49
C PHE A 19 7.68 15.28 -14.52
N PHE A 20 7.66 15.64 -13.23
CA PHE A 20 8.47 14.97 -12.23
C PHE A 20 8.11 13.49 -12.12
N ALA A 21 6.82 13.18 -11.93
CA ALA A 21 6.33 11.81 -11.81
C ALA A 21 6.63 10.98 -13.07
N ARG A 22 6.45 11.53 -14.26
CA ARG A 22 6.81 10.88 -15.53
C ARG A 22 8.30 10.53 -15.61
N GLY A 23 9.17 11.39 -15.08
CA GLY A 23 10.61 11.12 -15.06
C GLY A 23 11.05 10.16 -13.96
N PHE A 24 10.40 10.26 -12.80
CA PHE A 24 10.68 9.45 -11.60
C PHE A 24 10.14 8.02 -11.72
N PHE A 25 9.03 7.84 -12.44
CA PHE A 25 8.43 6.53 -12.74
C PHE A 25 8.51 6.24 -14.25
N PRO A 26 9.67 5.78 -14.76
CA PRO A 26 9.85 5.52 -16.19
C PRO A 26 8.93 4.40 -16.69
N LEU A 27 8.34 4.60 -17.87
CA LEU A 27 7.44 3.64 -18.56
C LEU A 27 8.19 2.46 -19.22
N GLN A 28 9.50 2.55 -19.39
CA GLN A 28 10.33 1.51 -20.02
C GLN A 28 11.47 1.14 -19.07
N LYS A 29 11.47 -0.10 -18.58
CA LYS A 29 12.63 -0.70 -17.93
C LYS A 29 13.57 -1.20 -19.02
N ALA A 30 14.88 -1.06 -18.86
CA ALA A 30 15.85 -1.76 -19.70
C ALA A 30 15.63 -3.28 -19.57
N ALA A 31 14.90 -3.85 -20.51
CA ALA A 31 14.64 -5.28 -20.62
C ALA A 31 15.29 -5.78 -21.91
N LEU A 32 16.03 -6.89 -21.81
CA LEU A 32 16.48 -7.61 -22.99
C LEU A 32 15.25 -8.10 -23.78
N PRO A 33 15.19 -7.84 -25.09
CA PRO A 33 14.09 -8.32 -25.91
C PRO A 33 14.18 -9.83 -26.14
N GLY A 34 13.02 -10.47 -26.26
CA GLY A 34 12.89 -11.90 -26.58
C GLY A 34 12.82 -12.80 -25.35
N HIS A 35 13.02 -14.10 -25.58
CA HIS A 35 12.94 -15.15 -24.57
C HIS A 35 14.29 -15.83 -24.37
N ALA A 36 14.54 -16.34 -23.18
CA ALA A 36 15.66 -17.22 -22.91
C ALA A 36 15.57 -18.49 -23.76
N SER A 37 16.75 -19.02 -24.13
CA SER A 37 16.90 -20.23 -24.92
C SER A 37 17.75 -21.25 -24.17
N ALA A 38 17.45 -22.54 -24.32
CA ALA A 38 18.25 -23.61 -23.74
C ALA A 38 19.70 -23.59 -24.26
N HIS A 39 20.65 -23.95 -23.39
CA HIS A 39 22.06 -24.15 -23.71
C HIS A 39 22.43 -25.64 -23.56
N PRO A 40 23.39 -26.16 -24.34
CA PRO A 40 23.87 -27.55 -24.19
C PRO A 40 24.41 -27.91 -22.80
N ASP A 41 24.84 -26.92 -22.01
CA ASP A 41 25.42 -27.08 -20.68
C ASP A 41 24.43 -26.74 -19.56
N ASP A 42 23.13 -26.66 -19.88
CA ASP A 42 22.10 -26.44 -18.88
C ASP A 42 21.93 -27.68 -17.99
N VAL A 43 21.68 -27.44 -16.71
CA VAL A 43 21.57 -28.51 -15.71
C VAL A 43 20.32 -29.37 -15.97
N PRO A 44 20.38 -30.70 -15.77
CA PRO A 44 19.18 -31.52 -15.83
C PRO A 44 18.16 -31.15 -14.75
N ALA A 45 16.88 -31.36 -15.08
CA ALA A 45 15.76 -31.17 -14.16
C ALA A 45 15.87 -32.10 -12.95
N VAL A 46 15.51 -31.60 -11.76
CA VAL A 46 15.35 -32.39 -10.55
C VAL A 46 13.95 -33.00 -10.47
N PHE A 47 12.95 -32.22 -10.91
CA PHE A 47 11.54 -32.58 -10.86
C PHE A 47 10.93 -32.57 -12.25
N ASP A 48 10.08 -33.55 -12.52
CA ASP A 48 9.34 -33.69 -13.77
C ASP A 48 8.14 -32.74 -13.78
N ARG A 49 7.52 -32.56 -12.60
CA ARG A 49 6.26 -31.85 -12.40
C ARG A 49 6.35 -30.78 -11.33
N LEU A 50 5.52 -29.74 -11.47
CA LEU A 50 5.44 -28.62 -10.53
C LEU A 50 3.99 -28.35 -10.11
N ILE A 51 3.76 -28.19 -8.80
CA ILE A 51 2.56 -27.55 -8.28
C ILE A 51 3.01 -26.24 -7.63
N PHE A 52 2.53 -25.12 -8.17
CA PHE A 52 2.84 -23.77 -7.69
C PHE A 52 1.61 -23.19 -7.00
N ILE A 53 1.66 -23.08 -5.68
CA ILE A 53 0.57 -22.58 -4.84
C ILE A 53 0.93 -21.17 -4.36
N VAL A 54 0.14 -20.19 -4.77
CA VAL A 54 0.18 -18.85 -4.22
C VAL A 54 -0.96 -18.70 -3.22
N ILE A 55 -0.64 -18.20 -2.03
CA ILE A 55 -1.66 -17.84 -1.03
C ILE A 55 -1.52 -16.34 -0.80
N ASP A 56 -2.55 -15.59 -1.20
CA ASP A 56 -2.58 -14.14 -1.11
C ASP A 56 -2.46 -13.68 0.35
N ALA A 57 -1.57 -12.73 0.58
CA ALA A 57 -1.22 -12.19 1.89
C ALA A 57 -0.73 -13.20 2.94
N LEU A 58 -0.08 -14.30 2.52
CA LEU A 58 0.56 -15.28 3.43
C LEU A 58 1.84 -14.71 4.08
N ARG A 59 1.64 -13.88 5.11
CA ARG A 59 2.69 -13.35 5.97
C ARG A 59 3.44 -14.47 6.67
N SER A 60 4.74 -14.30 6.88
CA SER A 60 5.59 -15.40 7.36
C SER A 60 5.19 -15.98 8.73
N ASP A 61 4.63 -15.18 9.64
CA ASP A 61 4.13 -15.63 10.94
C ASP A 61 2.86 -16.49 10.82
N PHE A 62 2.06 -16.30 9.76
CA PHE A 62 0.88 -17.14 9.52
C PHE A 62 1.24 -18.59 9.21
N ALA A 63 2.42 -18.83 8.63
CA ALA A 63 2.90 -20.18 8.32
C ALA A 63 3.87 -20.72 9.37
N PHE A 64 4.80 -19.90 9.87
CA PHE A 64 5.93 -20.37 10.67
C PHE A 64 5.91 -19.86 12.12
N GLY A 65 5.03 -18.91 12.44
CA GLY A 65 4.92 -18.34 13.77
C GLY A 65 4.47 -19.36 14.82
N PRO A 66 4.78 -19.11 16.10
CA PRO A 66 4.38 -20.00 17.19
C PRO A 66 2.85 -20.12 17.35
N ASP A 67 2.11 -19.06 17.00
CA ASP A 67 0.64 -19.01 17.05
C ASP A 67 -0.03 -19.44 15.74
N SER A 68 0.75 -19.88 14.74
CA SER A 68 0.22 -20.35 13.46
C SER A 68 -0.61 -21.62 13.65
N ALA A 69 -1.75 -21.69 12.96
CA ALA A 69 -2.59 -22.88 12.91
C ALA A 69 -2.16 -23.91 11.84
N MET A 70 -1.02 -23.71 11.16
CA MET A 70 -0.47 -24.61 10.14
C MET A 70 0.36 -25.76 10.76
N HIS A 71 -0.24 -26.52 11.67
CA HIS A 71 0.47 -27.53 12.46
C HIS A 71 1.03 -28.70 11.63
N THR A 72 0.41 -29.04 10.50
CA THR A 72 0.85 -30.12 9.63
C THR A 72 2.14 -29.74 8.91
N LEU A 73 2.21 -28.51 8.40
CA LEU A 73 3.44 -27.90 7.89
C LEU A 73 4.57 -27.98 8.91
N HIS A 74 4.33 -27.60 10.18
CA HIS A 74 5.34 -27.68 11.24
C HIS A 74 5.84 -29.12 11.46
N SER A 75 4.94 -30.10 11.45
CA SER A 75 5.32 -31.52 11.54
C SER A 75 6.19 -31.97 10.38
N LYS A 76 5.91 -31.51 9.15
CA LYS A 76 6.69 -31.87 7.96
C LYS A 76 8.06 -31.19 7.92
N ILE A 77 8.19 -29.97 8.45
CA ILE A 77 9.49 -29.30 8.65
C ILE A 77 10.38 -30.16 9.55
N LEU A 78 9.85 -30.62 10.69
CA LEU A 78 10.59 -31.48 11.63
C LEU A 78 10.99 -32.85 11.04
N LYS A 79 10.29 -33.31 10.00
CA LYS A 79 10.56 -34.56 9.27
C LYS A 79 11.49 -34.37 8.07
N GLU A 80 12.02 -33.16 7.85
CA GLU A 80 12.83 -32.80 6.68
C GLU A 80 12.13 -33.07 5.33
N GLU A 81 10.80 -32.91 5.29
CA GLU A 81 10.01 -33.01 4.05
C GLU A 81 9.76 -31.64 3.41
N VAL A 82 10.21 -30.57 4.07
CA VAL A 82 9.95 -29.17 3.70
C VAL A 82 11.23 -28.37 3.81
N LEU A 83 11.53 -27.63 2.75
CA LEU A 83 12.58 -26.61 2.73
C LEU A 83 11.91 -25.23 2.81
N ALA A 84 12.00 -24.58 3.99
CA ALA A 84 11.32 -23.31 4.27
C ALA A 84 12.25 -22.09 4.16
N PHE A 85 11.69 -20.96 3.71
CA PHE A 85 12.33 -19.66 3.55
C PHE A 85 11.39 -18.53 4.01
N THR A 86 11.99 -17.39 4.38
CA THR A 86 11.27 -16.12 4.43
C THR A 86 11.49 -15.41 3.09
N ALA A 87 10.47 -15.33 2.23
CA ALA A 87 10.59 -14.66 0.93
C ALA A 87 10.22 -13.19 1.07
N ARG A 88 11.19 -12.31 0.78
CA ARG A 88 11.01 -10.87 0.85
C ARG A 88 10.38 -10.36 -0.44
N ALA A 89 9.16 -9.85 -0.32
CA ALA A 89 8.47 -9.08 -1.35
C ALA A 89 9.06 -7.67 -1.46
N SER A 90 9.28 -7.20 -2.69
CA SER A 90 9.63 -5.80 -2.95
C SER A 90 8.38 -4.93 -2.97
N THR A 91 8.54 -3.61 -2.86
CA THR A 91 7.42 -2.67 -3.05
C THR A 91 7.11 -2.43 -4.52
N PRO A 92 5.85 -2.14 -4.88
CA PRO A 92 4.65 -2.21 -4.03
C PRO A 92 4.24 -3.66 -3.76
N THR A 93 3.78 -3.93 -2.53
CA THR A 93 3.29 -5.23 -2.03
C THR A 93 1.83 -5.43 -2.45
N VAL A 94 1.59 -5.44 -3.76
CA VAL A 94 0.27 -5.66 -4.39
C VAL A 94 0.34 -6.89 -5.28
N THR A 95 -0.68 -7.74 -5.26
CA THR A 95 -0.74 -9.06 -5.93
C THR A 95 -0.13 -9.09 -7.32
N LEU A 96 -0.61 -8.26 -8.26
CA LEU A 96 -0.16 -8.30 -9.65
C LEU A 96 1.33 -7.97 -9.87
N PRO A 97 1.89 -6.86 -9.33
CA PRO A 97 3.34 -6.66 -9.28
C PRO A 97 4.12 -7.84 -8.69
N ARG A 98 3.57 -8.52 -7.68
CA ARG A 98 4.22 -9.67 -7.03
C ARG A 98 4.16 -10.93 -7.89
N LEU A 99 3.02 -11.22 -8.53
CA LEU A 99 2.90 -12.31 -9.50
C LEU A 99 3.85 -12.14 -10.69
N LYS A 100 4.04 -10.90 -11.20
CA LYS A 100 5.09 -10.62 -12.19
C LYS A 100 6.47 -10.99 -11.66
N CYS A 101 6.84 -10.52 -10.46
CA CYS A 101 8.13 -10.85 -9.83
C CYS A 101 8.32 -12.37 -9.66
N LEU A 102 7.30 -13.08 -9.19
CA LEU A 102 7.31 -14.54 -8.96
C LEU A 102 7.36 -15.37 -10.26
N THR A 103 7.11 -14.76 -11.42
CA THR A 103 7.07 -15.46 -12.71
C THR A 103 8.21 -15.07 -13.66
N THR A 104 8.57 -13.78 -13.70
CA THR A 104 9.64 -13.24 -14.57
C THR A 104 10.97 -13.09 -13.84
N GLY A 105 10.95 -12.95 -12.52
CA GLY A 105 12.13 -12.70 -11.70
C GLY A 105 12.63 -11.26 -11.78
N SER A 106 11.86 -10.35 -12.39
CA SER A 106 12.18 -8.93 -12.50
C SER A 106 11.56 -8.12 -11.35
N ILE A 107 12.13 -6.95 -11.06
CA ILE A 107 11.55 -6.04 -10.06
C ILE A 107 10.38 -5.29 -10.70
N SER A 108 9.17 -5.56 -10.22
CA SER A 108 7.98 -4.76 -10.54
C SER A 108 8.01 -3.42 -9.82
N GLY A 109 7.66 -2.34 -10.52
CA GLY A 109 7.74 -0.96 -10.02
C GLY A 109 6.36 -0.40 -9.66
N PHE A 110 6.36 0.80 -9.07
CA PHE A 110 5.12 1.47 -8.64
C PHE A 110 4.15 1.77 -9.78
N LEU A 111 4.67 2.11 -10.96
CA LEU A 111 3.86 2.38 -12.15
C LEU A 111 3.13 1.13 -12.65
N ASP A 112 3.72 -0.06 -12.48
CA ASP A 112 3.05 -1.32 -12.81
C ASP A 112 1.77 -1.46 -11.98
N ALA A 113 1.80 -1.13 -10.67
CA ALA A 113 0.60 -1.19 -9.84
C ALA A 113 -0.49 -0.19 -10.29
N ILE A 114 -0.12 1.05 -10.63
CA ILE A 114 -1.07 2.08 -11.05
C ILE A 114 -1.66 1.79 -12.43
N LEU A 115 -0.84 1.43 -13.42
CA LEU A 115 -1.32 1.15 -14.78
C LEU A 115 -2.29 -0.03 -14.80
N ASN A 116 -2.05 -1.03 -13.95
CA ASN A 116 -2.97 -2.15 -13.83
C ASN A 116 -4.30 -1.80 -13.17
N LEU A 117 -4.34 -0.81 -12.27
CA LEU A 117 -5.60 -0.24 -11.79
C LEU A 117 -6.32 0.55 -12.90
N ALA A 118 -5.59 1.10 -13.88
CA ALA A 118 -6.18 1.89 -14.95
C ALA A 118 -6.71 1.04 -16.12
N GLU A 119 -6.13 -0.13 -16.38
CA GLU A 119 -6.43 -0.99 -17.54
C GLU A 119 -6.96 -2.39 -17.14
N PRO A 120 -8.22 -2.51 -16.69
CA PRO A 120 -8.83 -3.80 -16.37
C PRO A 120 -9.13 -4.66 -17.61
N ASP A 121 -9.29 -4.04 -18.79
CA ASP A 121 -9.72 -4.69 -20.03
C ASP A 121 -8.54 -5.13 -20.90
N GLY A 122 -7.87 -6.19 -20.47
CA GLY A 122 -7.18 -7.17 -21.34
C GLY A 122 -6.33 -6.63 -22.50
N ALA A 123 -5.14 -6.11 -22.18
CA ALA A 123 -3.90 -6.28 -22.97
C ALA A 123 -2.82 -5.45 -22.29
N SER A 124 -2.27 -5.94 -21.17
CA SER A 124 -1.02 -5.34 -20.71
C SER A 124 0.01 -5.53 -21.83
N ALA A 125 0.68 -4.46 -22.24
CA ALA A 125 1.81 -4.50 -23.17
C ALA A 125 2.93 -5.46 -22.68
N ASP A 126 2.83 -5.93 -21.42
CA ASP A 126 3.70 -6.87 -20.73
C ASP A 126 3.32 -8.35 -20.85
N SER A 127 2.21 -8.70 -21.52
CA SER A 127 1.82 -10.11 -21.79
C SER A 127 2.85 -10.90 -22.65
N MET A 128 3.93 -10.24 -23.09
CA MET A 128 5.04 -10.81 -23.86
C MET A 128 6.38 -10.87 -23.08
N GLN A 129 6.39 -10.59 -21.78
CA GLN A 129 7.63 -10.70 -20.98
C GLN A 129 7.96 -12.16 -20.66
N ASP A 130 9.22 -12.53 -20.92
CA ASP A 130 9.75 -13.86 -20.63
C ASP A 130 9.56 -14.26 -19.16
N SER A 131 9.02 -15.47 -18.94
CA SER A 131 8.68 -16.01 -17.62
C SER A 131 8.84 -17.53 -17.59
N TRP A 132 8.96 -18.13 -16.41
CA TRP A 132 9.02 -19.59 -16.31
C TRP A 132 7.75 -20.26 -16.87
N VAL A 133 6.59 -19.58 -16.82
CA VAL A 133 5.33 -20.06 -17.40
C VAL A 133 5.46 -20.14 -18.93
N GLN A 134 5.93 -19.06 -19.56
CA GLN A 134 6.12 -19.02 -21.00
C GLN A 134 7.20 -20.01 -21.48
N GLN A 135 8.26 -20.20 -20.69
CA GLN A 135 9.30 -21.20 -20.97
C GLN A 135 8.73 -22.63 -20.95
N GLN A 136 7.80 -22.94 -20.02
CA GLN A 136 7.09 -24.21 -20.02
C GLN A 136 6.15 -24.37 -21.22
N VAL A 137 5.41 -23.32 -21.60
CA VAL A 137 4.57 -23.32 -22.81
C VAL A 137 5.43 -23.58 -24.06
N ALA A 138 6.60 -22.95 -24.17
CA ALA A 138 7.54 -23.16 -25.27
C ALA A 138 8.07 -24.60 -25.34
N GLN A 139 8.13 -25.30 -24.22
CA GLN A 139 8.44 -26.73 -24.13
C GLN A 139 7.22 -27.64 -24.35
N SER A 140 6.06 -27.09 -24.73
CA SER A 140 4.79 -27.81 -24.91
C SER A 140 4.30 -28.53 -23.65
N ARG A 141 4.64 -28.02 -22.45
CA ARG A 141 4.13 -28.54 -21.18
C ARG A 141 2.67 -28.15 -20.97
N LYS A 142 1.91 -29.04 -20.35
CA LYS A 142 0.49 -28.84 -19.99
C LYS A 142 0.38 -28.14 -18.65
N ILE A 143 -0.13 -26.91 -18.68
CA ILE A 143 -0.30 -26.07 -17.49
C ILE A 143 -1.78 -25.90 -17.19
N HIS A 144 -2.19 -26.22 -15.95
CA HIS A 144 -3.52 -25.94 -15.42
C HIS A 144 -3.46 -24.78 -14.43
N MET A 145 -4.46 -23.91 -14.40
CA MET A 145 -4.49 -22.74 -13.50
C MET A 145 -5.87 -22.51 -12.87
N TYR A 146 -5.93 -22.44 -11.53
CA TYR A 146 -7.18 -22.20 -10.79
C TYR A 146 -6.97 -21.15 -9.70
N GLY A 147 -7.85 -20.15 -9.60
CA GLY A 147 -7.77 -19.09 -8.60
C GLY A 147 -7.89 -17.70 -9.18
N ASP A 148 -7.14 -16.73 -8.66
CA ASP A 148 -7.21 -15.32 -9.08
C ASP A 148 -7.11 -15.13 -10.61
N ASP A 149 -8.08 -14.42 -11.21
CA ASP A 149 -8.18 -14.19 -12.65
C ASP A 149 -7.05 -13.33 -13.24
N THR A 150 -6.22 -12.69 -12.40
CA THR A 150 -5.01 -11.96 -12.78
C THR A 150 -4.04 -12.83 -13.60
N TRP A 151 -3.96 -14.13 -13.31
CA TRP A 151 -3.15 -15.07 -14.09
C TRP A 151 -3.60 -15.17 -15.55
N LEU A 152 -4.91 -15.18 -15.80
CA LEU A 152 -5.49 -15.25 -17.15
C LEU A 152 -5.18 -13.98 -17.95
N ARG A 153 -5.08 -12.84 -17.26
CA ARG A 153 -4.71 -11.55 -17.86
C ARG A 153 -3.21 -11.45 -18.14
N LEU A 154 -2.37 -12.00 -17.26
CA LEU A 154 -0.91 -12.01 -17.42
C LEU A 154 -0.44 -13.00 -18.50
N PHE A 155 -1.06 -14.17 -18.57
CA PHE A 155 -0.64 -15.27 -19.44
C PHE A 155 -1.79 -15.77 -20.34
N PRO A 156 -2.32 -14.91 -21.23
CA PRO A 156 -3.41 -15.30 -22.10
C PRO A 156 -3.00 -16.49 -22.98
N ASN A 157 -3.89 -17.47 -23.11
CA ASN A 157 -3.69 -18.70 -23.90
C ASN A 157 -2.53 -19.60 -23.45
N SER A 158 -2.03 -19.45 -22.22
CA SER A 158 -0.93 -20.29 -21.69
C SER A 158 -1.42 -21.55 -20.97
N PHE A 159 -2.71 -21.62 -20.63
CA PHE A 159 -3.28 -22.70 -19.83
C PHE A 159 -4.16 -23.62 -20.69
N VAL A 160 -3.99 -24.93 -20.50
CA VAL A 160 -4.81 -25.96 -21.17
C VAL A 160 -6.19 -26.05 -20.53
N GLU A 161 -6.23 -25.91 -19.20
CA GLU A 161 -7.43 -25.86 -18.38
C GLU A 161 -7.26 -24.72 -17.39
N SER A 162 -8.29 -23.88 -17.25
CA SER A 162 -8.23 -22.79 -16.28
C SER A 162 -9.59 -22.31 -15.80
N GLU A 163 -9.67 -21.91 -14.54
CA GLU A 163 -10.82 -21.17 -14.01
C GLU A 163 -10.36 -20.02 -13.10
N GLY A 164 -10.81 -18.80 -13.44
CA GLY A 164 -10.46 -17.56 -12.75
C GLY A 164 -11.57 -17.07 -11.81
N THR A 165 -11.19 -16.50 -10.68
CA THR A 165 -12.08 -15.83 -9.71
C THR A 165 -11.64 -14.37 -9.54
N THR A 166 -12.59 -13.44 -9.49
CA THR A 166 -12.29 -12.02 -9.38
C THR A 166 -11.98 -11.62 -7.93
N SER A 167 -10.80 -11.06 -7.69
CA SER A 167 -10.27 -10.67 -6.37
C SER A 167 -10.84 -9.35 -5.81
N PHE A 168 -11.65 -8.62 -6.58
CA PHE A 168 -12.17 -7.31 -6.14
C PHE A 168 -13.35 -7.39 -5.14
N PHE A 169 -13.92 -8.58 -4.91
CA PHE A 169 -15.03 -8.78 -3.98
C PHE A 169 -14.55 -9.31 -2.63
N VAL A 170 -13.97 -8.40 -1.83
CA VAL A 170 -13.31 -8.69 -0.55
C VAL A 170 -14.23 -9.29 0.53
N SER A 171 -15.55 -9.20 0.38
CA SER A 171 -16.51 -9.72 1.37
C SER A 171 -16.63 -11.25 1.38
N ASP A 172 -16.14 -11.94 0.36
CA ASP A 172 -16.20 -13.40 0.24
C ASP A 172 -14.82 -14.04 0.39
N PHE A 173 -14.55 -14.70 1.51
CA PHE A 173 -13.31 -15.44 1.78
C PHE A 173 -13.52 -16.97 1.79
N THR A 174 -14.69 -17.47 1.35
CA THR A 174 -15.02 -18.90 1.37
C THR A 174 -15.25 -19.44 -0.02
N ASP A 175 -16.11 -18.81 -0.82
CA ASP A 175 -16.45 -19.34 -2.14
C ASP A 175 -15.27 -19.15 -3.12
N VAL A 176 -14.47 -18.10 -2.95
CA VAL A 176 -13.22 -17.89 -3.71
C VAL A 176 -12.22 -19.03 -3.53
N ASP A 177 -12.03 -19.54 -2.31
CA ASP A 177 -11.10 -20.66 -2.04
C ASP A 177 -11.74 -22.01 -2.39
N HIS A 178 -13.06 -22.15 -2.21
CA HIS A 178 -13.79 -23.33 -2.67
C HIS A 178 -13.72 -23.47 -4.19
N ASN A 179 -13.68 -22.34 -4.92
CA ASN A 179 -13.50 -22.32 -6.36
C ASN A 179 -12.21 -23.01 -6.77
N VAL A 180 -11.11 -22.75 -6.08
CA VAL A 180 -9.84 -23.43 -6.34
C VAL A 180 -9.89 -24.90 -5.89
N THR A 181 -10.36 -25.14 -4.66
CA THR A 181 -10.27 -26.44 -4.00
C THR A 181 -11.02 -27.55 -4.75
N ARG A 182 -12.18 -27.24 -5.34
CA ARG A 182 -13.00 -28.25 -6.05
C ARG A 182 -12.33 -28.81 -7.33
N HIS A 183 -11.31 -28.14 -7.86
CA HIS A 183 -10.55 -28.65 -9.02
C HIS A 183 -9.41 -29.59 -8.62
N ILE A 184 -9.08 -29.69 -7.33
CA ILE A 184 -8.00 -30.58 -6.86
C ILE A 184 -8.36 -32.04 -7.16
N ASP A 185 -9.48 -32.56 -6.67
CA ASP A 185 -9.83 -33.98 -6.84
C ASP A 185 -9.86 -34.42 -8.32
N PRO A 186 -10.46 -33.66 -9.27
CA PRO A 186 -10.41 -33.99 -10.69
C PRO A 186 -8.99 -33.94 -11.29
N ALA A 187 -8.21 -32.88 -11.01
CA ALA A 187 -6.85 -32.71 -11.54
C ALA A 187 -5.90 -33.80 -11.01
N MET A 188 -6.11 -34.21 -9.77
CA MET A 188 -5.38 -35.28 -9.13
C MET A 188 -5.74 -36.64 -9.75
N SER A 189 -7.02 -36.92 -9.98
CA SER A 189 -7.50 -38.18 -10.55
C SER A 189 -7.08 -38.42 -12.00
N SER A 190 -6.81 -37.36 -12.77
CA SER A 190 -6.37 -37.44 -14.16
C SER A 190 -4.96 -36.82 -14.31
N PRO A 191 -3.86 -37.63 -14.30
CA PRO A 191 -2.48 -37.16 -14.26
C PRO A 191 -1.97 -36.54 -15.58
N ASN A 192 -2.83 -35.86 -16.34
CA ASN A 192 -2.54 -35.27 -17.64
C ASN A 192 -2.10 -33.80 -17.52
N TRP A 193 -1.12 -33.54 -16.66
CA TRP A 193 -0.58 -32.20 -16.39
C TRP A 193 0.92 -32.28 -16.11
N ASP A 194 1.63 -31.20 -16.43
CA ASP A 194 3.05 -31.02 -16.09
C ASP A 194 3.22 -29.94 -15.01
N THR A 195 2.37 -28.91 -15.05
CA THR A 195 2.29 -27.89 -13.99
C THR A 195 0.84 -27.59 -13.59
N ILE A 196 0.60 -27.43 -12.27
CA ILE A 196 -0.64 -26.89 -11.71
C ILE A 196 -0.33 -25.60 -10.96
N ILE A 197 -1.06 -24.53 -11.26
CA ILE A 197 -1.01 -23.25 -10.55
C ILE A 197 -2.30 -23.10 -9.74
N LEU A 198 -2.18 -22.89 -8.44
CA LEU A 198 -3.30 -22.63 -7.52
C LEU A 198 -3.10 -21.27 -6.86
N HIS A 199 -4.11 -20.40 -6.86
CA HIS A 199 -4.02 -19.10 -6.21
C HIS A 199 -5.21 -18.84 -5.29
N TYR A 200 -4.98 -18.91 -3.98
CA TYR A 200 -5.98 -18.72 -2.91
C TYR A 200 -6.02 -17.27 -2.42
N LEU A 201 -7.22 -16.76 -2.12
CA LEU A 201 -7.47 -15.34 -1.77
C LEU A 201 -7.97 -15.15 -0.33
N GLY A 202 -8.41 -16.21 0.34
CA GLY A 202 -9.15 -16.11 1.59
C GLY A 202 -8.42 -15.42 2.76
N LEU A 203 -7.09 -15.54 2.86
CA LEU A 203 -6.32 -14.86 3.92
C LEU A 203 -6.32 -13.34 3.72
N ASP A 204 -6.06 -12.85 2.51
CA ASP A 204 -6.08 -11.42 2.19
C ASP A 204 -7.47 -10.81 2.42
N HIS A 205 -8.53 -11.50 1.98
CA HIS A 205 -9.91 -11.05 2.18
C HIS A 205 -10.29 -10.92 3.67
N ILE A 206 -9.88 -11.88 4.53
CA ILE A 206 -10.05 -11.77 5.99
C ILE A 206 -9.27 -10.58 6.54
N GLY A 207 -8.04 -10.37 6.03
CA GLY A 207 -7.17 -9.24 6.32
C GLY A 207 -7.90 -7.92 6.11
N HIS A 208 -8.33 -7.61 4.89
CA HIS A 208 -9.05 -6.36 4.60
C HIS A 208 -10.36 -6.20 5.37
N LEU A 209 -11.10 -7.29 5.60
CA LEU A 209 -12.39 -7.24 6.29
C LEU A 209 -12.27 -6.94 7.78
N SER A 210 -11.28 -7.55 8.45
CA SER A 210 -11.24 -7.58 9.92
C SER A 210 -9.83 -7.53 10.54
N GLY A 211 -8.78 -7.54 9.71
CA GLY A 211 -7.39 -7.51 10.11
C GLY A 211 -6.77 -8.90 10.38
N PRO A 212 -5.44 -8.97 10.50
CA PRO A 212 -4.70 -10.22 10.72
C PRO A 212 -5.01 -10.90 12.05
N SER A 213 -5.51 -10.17 13.04
CA SER A 213 -5.89 -10.71 14.36
C SER A 213 -7.35 -11.20 14.43
N SER A 214 -8.03 -11.30 13.29
CA SER A 214 -9.40 -11.78 13.19
C SER A 214 -9.55 -13.21 13.74
N VAL A 215 -10.69 -13.51 14.37
CA VAL A 215 -11.05 -14.87 14.81
C VAL A 215 -11.13 -15.86 13.65
N HIS A 216 -11.30 -15.37 12.42
CA HIS A 216 -11.33 -16.19 11.21
C HIS A 216 -9.93 -16.54 10.68
N MET A 217 -8.88 -15.79 11.07
CA MET A 217 -7.53 -15.97 10.53
C MET A 217 -6.93 -17.35 10.86
N PRO A 218 -6.98 -17.86 12.12
CA PRO A 218 -6.49 -19.20 12.42
C PRO A 218 -7.28 -20.32 11.74
N LEU A 219 -8.60 -20.14 11.55
CA LEU A 219 -9.43 -21.11 10.84
C LEU A 219 -9.01 -21.24 9.38
N LYS A 220 -8.74 -20.11 8.72
CA LYS A 220 -8.28 -20.08 7.33
C LYS A 220 -6.85 -20.61 7.17
N GLN A 221 -5.94 -20.33 8.11
CA GLN A 221 -4.62 -20.96 8.13
C GLN A 221 -4.71 -22.49 8.20
N LYS A 222 -5.60 -23.02 9.06
CA LYS A 222 -5.83 -24.46 9.18
C LYS A 222 -6.41 -25.08 7.90
N GLU A 223 -7.29 -24.35 7.21
CA GLU A 223 -7.83 -24.76 5.90
C GLU A 223 -6.71 -24.90 4.87
N MET A 224 -5.84 -23.88 4.74
CA MET A 224 -4.69 -23.92 3.82
C MET A 224 -3.73 -25.07 4.16
N ASP A 225 -3.42 -25.27 5.44
CA ASP A 225 -2.56 -26.38 5.91
C ASP A 225 -3.16 -27.75 5.54
N THR A 226 -4.48 -27.90 5.69
CA THR A 226 -5.20 -29.14 5.35
C THR A 226 -5.14 -29.42 3.85
N ILE A 227 -5.40 -28.41 3.02
CA ILE A 227 -5.39 -28.53 1.55
C ILE A 227 -3.98 -28.88 1.05
N ILE A 228 -2.95 -28.21 1.56
CA ILE A 228 -1.55 -28.48 1.19
C ILE A 228 -1.16 -29.91 1.54
N ASP A 229 -1.55 -30.41 2.72
CA ASP A 229 -1.27 -31.78 3.12
C ASP A 229 -2.02 -32.80 2.24
N GLN A 230 -3.28 -32.54 1.90
CA GLN A 230 -4.06 -33.38 0.99
C GLN A 230 -3.40 -33.49 -0.39
N ILE A 231 -2.98 -32.36 -0.98
CA ILE A 231 -2.25 -32.34 -2.26
C ILE A 231 -0.96 -33.16 -2.13
N HIS A 232 -0.17 -32.92 -1.09
CA HIS A 232 1.10 -33.63 -0.90
C HIS A 232 0.89 -35.16 -0.74
N MET A 233 -0.09 -35.59 0.05
CA MET A 233 -0.40 -37.01 0.21
C MET A 233 -0.81 -37.66 -1.12
N PHE A 234 -1.67 -36.99 -1.90
CA PHE A 234 -2.10 -37.49 -3.19
C PHE A 234 -0.92 -37.64 -4.17
N ILE A 235 -0.12 -36.59 -4.31
CA ILE A 235 1.04 -36.57 -5.20
C ILE A 235 2.05 -37.64 -4.81
N ARG A 236 2.28 -37.83 -3.52
CA ARG A 236 3.18 -38.85 -3.02
C ARG A 236 2.78 -40.26 -3.48
N ASP A 237 1.49 -40.57 -3.53
CA ASP A 237 1.01 -41.88 -3.99
C ASP A 237 1.00 -41.99 -5.52
N GLN A 238 0.73 -40.88 -6.22
CA GLN A 238 0.82 -40.80 -7.68
C GLN A 238 2.28 -40.93 -8.18
N ASP A 239 3.24 -40.26 -7.56
CA ASP A 239 4.66 -40.29 -7.92
C ASP A 239 5.24 -41.70 -7.71
N LYS A 240 4.89 -42.39 -6.62
CA LYS A 240 5.25 -43.81 -6.41
C LYS A 240 4.77 -44.72 -7.55
N THR A 241 3.60 -44.43 -8.11
CA THR A 241 2.97 -45.27 -9.14
C THR A 241 3.47 -44.93 -10.54
N SER A 242 3.66 -43.64 -10.83
CA SER A 242 4.03 -43.15 -12.15
C SER A 242 5.54 -43.06 -12.39
N GLY A 243 6.34 -43.04 -11.33
CA GLY A 243 7.80 -42.87 -11.39
C GLY A 243 8.24 -41.42 -11.61
N HIS A 244 7.30 -40.48 -11.72
CA HIS A 244 7.62 -39.04 -11.73
C HIS A 244 8.04 -38.58 -10.34
N SER A 245 8.71 -37.44 -10.31
CA SER A 245 8.92 -36.65 -9.12
C SER A 245 8.32 -35.26 -9.26
N THR A 246 7.54 -34.88 -8.26
CA THR A 246 6.82 -33.61 -8.21
C THR A 246 7.40 -32.70 -7.13
N ALA A 247 7.53 -31.41 -7.46
CA ALA A 247 7.78 -30.34 -6.51
C ALA A 247 6.49 -29.59 -6.19
N ILE A 248 6.22 -29.34 -4.90
CA ILE A 248 5.14 -28.42 -4.48
C ILE A 248 5.80 -27.18 -3.90
N MET A 249 5.69 -26.06 -4.60
CA MET A 249 6.18 -24.77 -4.16
C MET A 249 5.01 -23.94 -3.64
N VAL A 250 5.04 -23.56 -2.37
CA VAL A 250 4.05 -22.66 -1.75
C VAL A 250 4.70 -21.33 -1.44
N VAL A 251 4.05 -20.22 -1.78
CA VAL A 251 4.58 -18.86 -1.56
C VAL A 251 3.47 -17.85 -1.28
N GLY A 252 3.73 -16.94 -0.34
CA GLY A 252 2.99 -15.71 -0.19
C GLY A 252 3.49 -14.64 -1.17
N ASP A 253 2.59 -13.96 -1.85
CA ASP A 253 2.90 -12.88 -2.77
C ASP A 253 3.19 -11.55 -2.03
N HIS A 254 2.49 -11.27 -0.95
CA HIS A 254 2.79 -10.22 0.02
C HIS A 254 2.36 -10.60 1.45
N GLY A 255 2.62 -9.72 2.40
CA GLY A 255 2.04 -9.75 3.74
C GLY A 255 0.97 -8.65 3.90
N MET A 256 0.65 -8.30 5.14
CA MET A 256 -0.34 -7.27 5.46
C MET A 256 -0.01 -6.55 6.76
N THR A 257 -0.43 -5.29 6.85
CA THR A 257 -0.38 -4.46 8.06
C THR A 257 -1.34 -4.95 9.14
N ALA A 258 -1.24 -4.39 10.36
CA ALA A 258 -2.15 -4.70 11.47
C ALA A 258 -3.62 -4.36 11.21
N THR A 259 -3.91 -3.52 10.20
CA THR A 259 -5.27 -3.16 9.79
C THR A 259 -5.75 -3.94 8.55
N GLY A 260 -4.95 -4.88 8.05
CA GLY A 260 -5.28 -5.69 6.88
C GLY A 260 -4.90 -5.09 5.53
N ASN A 261 -4.38 -3.85 5.50
CA ASN A 261 -3.95 -3.23 4.24
C ASN A 261 -2.54 -3.71 3.82
N HIS A 262 -2.20 -3.52 2.55
CA HIS A 262 -0.89 -3.82 1.97
C HIS A 262 -0.59 -2.84 0.80
N GLY A 263 0.60 -2.90 0.22
CA GLY A 263 1.10 -1.98 -0.81
C GLY A 263 2.34 -1.17 -0.40
N GLY A 264 2.67 -1.15 0.90
CA GLY A 264 3.82 -0.50 1.50
C GLY A 264 5.03 -1.41 1.68
N ALA A 265 5.99 -0.96 2.51
CA ALA A 265 7.32 -1.56 2.67
C ALA A 265 7.62 -2.07 4.08
N SER A 266 6.63 -2.11 4.98
CA SER A 266 6.86 -2.60 6.33
C SER A 266 7.28 -4.07 6.32
N ASP A 267 7.96 -4.54 7.36
CA ASP A 267 8.30 -5.97 7.47
C ASP A 267 7.03 -6.84 7.50
N ALA A 268 5.95 -6.34 8.10
CA ALA A 268 4.65 -7.02 8.08
C ALA A 268 4.07 -7.21 6.65
N GLU A 269 4.37 -6.30 5.73
CA GLU A 269 3.91 -6.37 4.34
C GLU A 269 4.90 -7.10 3.41
N THR A 270 6.18 -7.10 3.76
CA THR A 270 7.24 -7.58 2.86
C THR A 270 7.75 -8.98 3.20
N GLN A 271 7.60 -9.46 4.43
CA GLN A 271 8.09 -10.78 4.86
C GLN A 271 7.01 -11.85 4.70
N THR A 272 7.13 -12.64 3.63
CA THR A 272 6.16 -13.68 3.26
C THR A 272 6.71 -15.08 3.52
N ALA A 273 5.83 -16.06 3.72
CA ALA A 273 6.25 -17.45 3.80
C ALA A 273 6.53 -18.00 2.39
N ALA A 274 7.61 -18.77 2.24
CA ALA A 274 7.84 -19.58 1.05
C ALA A 274 8.43 -20.94 1.43
N PHE A 275 7.93 -22.03 0.86
CA PHE A 275 8.45 -23.36 1.16
C PHE A 275 8.25 -24.35 0.02
N LEU A 276 9.25 -25.21 -0.15
CA LEU A 276 9.25 -26.32 -1.10
C LEU A 276 8.95 -27.63 -0.35
N ILE A 277 7.98 -28.40 -0.82
CA ILE A 277 7.65 -29.73 -0.29
C ILE A 277 8.01 -30.78 -1.33
N SER A 278 8.75 -31.80 -0.92
CA SER A 278 9.00 -33.00 -1.73
C SER A 278 9.60 -34.14 -0.89
N ASP A 279 9.29 -35.39 -1.26
CA ASP A 279 9.95 -36.57 -0.72
C ASP A 279 11.47 -36.62 -1.05
N ARG A 280 11.93 -35.92 -2.09
CA ARG A 280 13.37 -35.81 -2.44
C ARG A 280 14.19 -34.98 -1.44
N LEU A 281 13.55 -34.24 -0.54
CA LEU A 281 14.24 -33.47 0.51
C LEU A 281 14.72 -34.35 1.67
N LYS A 282 14.15 -35.55 1.82
CA LYS A 282 14.47 -36.47 2.91
C LYS A 282 15.94 -36.87 2.87
N GLY A 283 16.62 -36.70 4.01
CA GLY A 283 18.02 -37.08 4.15
C GLY A 283 19.02 -36.03 3.65
N LEU A 284 18.57 -34.87 3.15
CA LEU A 284 19.45 -33.74 2.82
C LEU A 284 19.98 -33.01 4.06
N SER A 285 19.55 -33.39 5.28
CA SER A 285 19.97 -32.78 6.55
C SER A 285 19.78 -31.27 6.54
N LEU A 286 18.53 -30.82 6.32
CA LEU A 286 18.17 -29.41 6.15
C LEU A 286 18.45 -28.58 7.42
N LYS A 287 18.54 -29.23 8.60
CA LYS A 287 18.82 -28.59 9.89
C LYS A 287 17.84 -27.46 10.27
N GLN A 288 16.61 -27.50 9.74
CA GLN A 288 15.55 -26.57 10.09
C GLN A 288 14.83 -27.05 11.35
N THR A 289 14.53 -26.12 12.26
CA THR A 289 13.81 -26.42 13.51
C THR A 289 12.45 -25.73 13.52
N TRP A 290 11.55 -26.25 14.35
CA TRP A 290 10.31 -25.59 14.72
C TRP A 290 10.10 -25.69 16.25
N PRO A 291 9.69 -24.62 16.96
CA PRO A 291 9.51 -23.27 16.44
C PRO A 291 10.82 -22.68 15.93
N ALA A 292 10.75 -21.91 14.85
CA ALA A 292 11.91 -21.25 14.29
C ALA A 292 12.29 -20.05 15.16
N GLN A 293 13.59 -19.77 15.27
CA GLN A 293 14.04 -18.54 15.92
C GLN A 293 13.69 -17.35 15.03
N GLN A 294 13.02 -16.35 15.61
CA GLN A 294 12.70 -15.13 14.90
C GLN A 294 13.96 -14.24 14.87
N ASP A 295 14.58 -14.13 13.69
CA ASP A 295 15.80 -13.34 13.49
C ASP A 295 15.50 -11.83 13.35
N ALA A 296 14.34 -11.51 12.80
CA ALA A 296 13.80 -10.16 12.64
C ALA A 296 12.27 -10.18 12.65
N GLU A 297 11.60 -9.01 12.69
CA GLU A 297 10.14 -8.94 12.66
C GLU A 297 9.59 -9.71 11.44
N PHE A 298 8.71 -10.69 11.68
CA PHE A 298 8.17 -11.61 10.67
C PHE A 298 9.21 -12.42 9.85
N SER A 299 10.46 -12.57 10.30
CA SER A 299 11.47 -13.41 9.62
C SER A 299 11.83 -14.63 10.46
N PHE A 300 11.49 -15.83 9.96
CA PHE A 300 11.61 -17.09 10.70
C PHE A 300 12.64 -18.07 10.10
N TYR A 301 12.78 -18.08 8.78
CA TYR A 301 13.78 -18.91 8.09
C TYR A 301 14.67 -18.05 7.20
N ARG A 302 15.67 -18.68 6.57
CA ARG A 302 16.67 -18.00 5.73
C ARG A 302 15.99 -17.02 4.76
N PRO A 303 16.33 -15.72 4.80
CA PRO A 303 15.72 -14.75 3.93
C PRO A 303 16.20 -14.93 2.48
N ILE A 304 15.26 -14.89 1.55
CA ILE A 304 15.49 -14.86 0.10
C ILE A 304 14.64 -13.75 -0.51
N LEU A 305 14.88 -13.38 -1.76
CA LEU A 305 13.93 -12.56 -2.50
C LEU A 305 12.90 -13.41 -3.23
N GLN A 306 11.72 -12.86 -3.47
CA GLN A 306 10.77 -13.50 -4.37
C GLN A 306 11.34 -13.73 -5.78
N SER A 307 12.19 -12.82 -6.28
CA SER A 307 12.86 -12.99 -7.56
C SER A 307 13.82 -14.19 -7.61
N ASP A 308 14.32 -14.65 -6.45
CA ASP A 308 15.22 -15.82 -6.35
C ASP A 308 14.47 -17.13 -6.62
N LEU A 309 13.15 -17.14 -6.47
CA LEU A 309 12.31 -18.30 -6.76
C LEU A 309 12.27 -18.61 -8.26
N VAL A 310 12.46 -17.62 -9.13
CA VAL A 310 12.38 -17.80 -10.58
C VAL A 310 13.54 -18.64 -11.15
N PRO A 311 14.83 -18.30 -10.92
CA PRO A 311 15.92 -19.19 -11.33
C PRO A 311 15.87 -20.52 -10.58
N MET A 312 15.42 -20.54 -9.32
CA MET A 312 15.21 -21.79 -8.58
C MET A 312 14.24 -22.73 -9.29
N LEU A 313 13.02 -22.27 -9.61
CA LEU A 313 12.01 -23.05 -10.31
C LEU A 313 12.46 -23.45 -11.72
N SER A 314 13.13 -22.54 -12.43
CA SER A 314 13.61 -22.81 -13.78
C SER A 314 14.63 -23.94 -13.79
N LEU A 315 15.64 -23.86 -12.91
CA LEU A 315 16.68 -24.88 -12.77
C LEU A 315 16.13 -26.21 -12.26
N LEU A 316 15.22 -26.19 -11.28
CA LEU A 316 14.62 -27.41 -10.71
C LEU A 316 13.74 -28.16 -11.70
N THR A 317 13.11 -27.46 -12.66
CA THR A 317 12.22 -28.05 -13.67
C THR A 317 12.90 -28.25 -15.03
N GLY A 318 14.16 -27.83 -15.20
CA GLY A 318 14.88 -27.93 -16.48
C GLY A 318 14.35 -27.00 -17.57
N THR A 319 13.90 -25.80 -17.19
CA THR A 319 13.53 -24.74 -18.13
C THR A 319 14.59 -23.64 -18.14
N PRO A 320 14.78 -22.92 -19.27
CA PRO A 320 15.67 -21.75 -19.30
C PRO A 320 15.26 -20.70 -18.26
N ILE A 321 16.24 -20.11 -17.57
CA ILE A 321 15.99 -18.99 -16.66
C ILE A 321 15.54 -17.78 -17.50
N PRO A 322 14.39 -17.14 -17.18
CA PRO A 322 13.91 -15.98 -17.91
C PRO A 322 14.98 -14.90 -18.08
N ILE A 323 15.08 -14.33 -19.28
CA ILE A 323 16.25 -13.52 -19.68
C ILE A 323 16.46 -12.28 -18.81
N ASN A 324 15.38 -11.71 -18.28
CA ASN A 324 15.36 -10.52 -17.43
C ASN A 324 15.23 -10.83 -15.92
N ALA A 325 15.36 -12.10 -15.52
CA ALA A 325 15.38 -12.46 -14.11
C ALA A 325 16.62 -11.89 -13.42
N ILE A 326 16.46 -11.29 -12.23
CA ILE A 326 17.58 -10.77 -11.41
C ILE A 326 17.87 -11.67 -10.20
N GLY A 327 17.13 -12.78 -10.08
CA GLY A 327 17.25 -13.73 -8.98
C GLY A 327 18.55 -14.51 -9.01
N LYS A 328 18.92 -15.02 -7.84
CA LYS A 328 19.96 -16.05 -7.70
C LYS A 328 19.38 -17.32 -7.10
N ILE A 329 19.87 -18.49 -7.48
CA ILE A 329 19.48 -19.75 -6.87
C ILE A 329 19.88 -19.78 -5.37
N PRO A 330 18.96 -20.09 -4.44
CA PRO A 330 19.32 -20.23 -3.03
C PRO A 330 20.23 -21.44 -2.80
N ALA A 331 21.35 -21.23 -2.10
CA ALA A 331 22.33 -22.30 -1.83
C ALA A 331 21.73 -23.53 -1.12
N ALA A 332 20.65 -23.35 -0.35
CA ALA A 332 19.95 -24.43 0.35
C ALA A 332 19.27 -25.45 -0.58
N VAL A 333 19.07 -25.10 -1.86
CA VAL A 333 18.44 -25.95 -2.88
C VAL A 333 19.47 -26.85 -3.58
N LEU A 334 20.75 -26.45 -3.62
CA LEU A 334 21.82 -27.18 -4.31
C LEU A 334 21.96 -28.67 -3.94
N PRO A 335 21.75 -29.10 -2.68
CA PRO A 335 21.82 -30.51 -2.31
C PRO A 335 20.82 -31.43 -3.03
N LEU A 336 19.76 -30.89 -3.65
CA LEU A 336 18.82 -31.66 -4.48
C LEU A 336 19.48 -32.26 -5.72
N TRP A 337 20.56 -31.66 -6.22
CA TRP A 337 21.46 -32.29 -7.18
C TRP A 337 22.50 -33.10 -6.39
N SER A 338 22.52 -34.41 -6.58
CA SER A 338 23.45 -35.29 -5.88
C SER A 338 24.89 -35.17 -6.40
N ASP A 339 25.07 -34.91 -7.70
CA ASP A 339 26.38 -34.73 -8.34
C ASP A 339 26.86 -33.28 -8.18
N SER A 340 28.12 -33.09 -7.76
CA SER A 340 28.74 -31.77 -7.67
C SER A 340 28.89 -31.09 -9.02
N LYS A 341 28.98 -31.86 -10.11
CA LYS A 341 28.99 -31.32 -11.48
C LYS A 341 27.69 -30.62 -11.82
N ASP A 342 26.55 -31.21 -11.45
CA ASP A 342 25.23 -30.63 -11.69
C ASP A 342 25.02 -29.37 -10.85
N ARG A 343 25.50 -29.37 -9.59
CA ARG A 343 25.48 -28.16 -8.74
C ARG A 343 26.25 -27.01 -9.38
N LEU A 344 27.47 -27.27 -9.86
CA LEU A 344 28.29 -26.28 -10.54
C LEU A 344 27.67 -25.85 -11.87
N ALA A 345 27.01 -26.75 -12.61
CA ALA A 345 26.30 -26.43 -13.84
C ALA A 345 25.12 -25.48 -13.57
N ALA A 346 24.31 -25.75 -12.54
CA ALA A 346 23.20 -24.88 -12.13
C ALA A 346 23.69 -23.47 -11.76
N LEU A 347 24.76 -23.38 -10.98
CA LEU A 347 25.38 -22.10 -10.59
C LEU A 347 25.92 -21.33 -11.81
N ARG A 348 26.62 -22.01 -12.73
CA ARG A 348 27.13 -21.39 -13.97
C ARG A 348 25.99 -20.95 -14.89
N GLN A 349 24.91 -21.71 -14.98
CA GLN A 349 23.74 -21.35 -15.79
C GLN A 349 23.11 -20.04 -15.29
N ASN A 350 22.90 -19.91 -13.97
CA ASN A 350 22.41 -18.67 -13.39
C ASN A 350 23.42 -17.51 -13.55
N ALA A 351 24.72 -17.78 -13.38
CA ALA A 351 25.76 -16.76 -13.52
C ALA A 351 25.84 -16.20 -14.95
N ARG A 352 25.80 -17.07 -15.96
CA ARG A 352 25.74 -16.68 -17.38
C ARG A 352 24.52 -15.81 -17.69
N GLN A 353 23.35 -16.15 -17.12
CA GLN A 353 22.14 -15.36 -17.32
C GLN A 353 22.25 -13.96 -16.69
N LEU A 354 22.67 -13.86 -15.43
CA LEU A 354 22.83 -12.56 -14.76
C LEU A 354 23.92 -11.70 -15.41
N GLN A 355 25.04 -12.31 -15.84
CA GLN A 355 26.11 -11.59 -16.53
C GLN A 355 25.62 -10.98 -17.85
N ARG A 356 24.82 -11.72 -18.64
CA ARG A 356 24.20 -11.19 -19.87
C ARG A 356 23.33 -9.98 -19.59
N LEU A 357 22.51 -10.05 -18.54
CA LEU A 357 21.65 -8.94 -18.13
C LEU A 357 22.49 -7.72 -17.67
N LEU A 358 23.55 -7.94 -16.90
CA LEU A 358 24.47 -6.91 -16.44
C LEU A 358 25.16 -6.17 -17.61
N LEU A 359 25.61 -6.93 -18.62
CA LEU A 359 26.24 -6.40 -19.83
C LEU A 359 25.25 -5.58 -20.66
N ALA A 360 24.01 -6.04 -20.76
CA ALA A 360 22.95 -5.37 -21.53
C ALA A 360 22.50 -4.05 -20.90
N GLY A 361 22.45 -3.97 -19.57
CA GLY A 361 22.10 -2.75 -18.83
C GLY A 361 23.13 -1.62 -18.91
N GLY A 362 24.25 -1.80 -19.64
CA GLY A 362 25.29 -0.77 -19.75
C GLY A 362 26.03 -0.47 -18.44
N ILE A 363 25.87 -1.32 -17.42
CA ILE A 363 26.48 -1.20 -16.09
C ILE A 363 28.01 -1.24 -16.18
N SER A 364 28.56 -1.84 -17.24
CA SER A 364 29.98 -1.76 -17.59
C SER A 364 30.54 -0.34 -17.69
N LYS A 365 29.69 0.67 -17.91
CA LYS A 365 30.08 2.10 -17.91
C LYS A 365 30.19 2.72 -16.52
N PHE A 366 29.58 2.11 -15.50
CA PHE A 366 29.56 2.59 -14.11
C PHE A 366 30.58 1.87 -13.22
N ILE A 367 31.03 0.68 -13.64
CA ILE A 367 32.11 -0.08 -13.00
C ILE A 367 33.42 0.73 -13.14
N GLY A 368 33.95 1.22 -12.02
CA GLY A 368 35.20 1.99 -11.93
C GLY A 368 35.05 3.50 -11.73
N THR A 369 33.88 4.11 -11.93
CA THR A 369 33.66 5.56 -11.74
C THR A 369 32.87 5.93 -10.49
N GLU A 370 31.94 5.10 -10.04
CA GLU A 370 31.06 5.40 -8.88
C GLU A 370 31.05 4.30 -7.79
N LEU A 371 31.36 3.06 -8.13
CA LEU A 371 31.53 1.96 -7.17
C LEU A 371 33.04 1.69 -6.97
N PRO A 372 33.60 1.91 -5.77
CA PRO A 372 34.99 1.53 -5.52
C PRO A 372 35.13 0.02 -5.66
N CYS A 373 36.08 -0.45 -6.49
CA CYS A 373 36.52 -1.85 -6.47
C CYS A 373 37.21 -2.05 -5.09
N SER A 374 36.46 -2.32 -4.02
CA SER A 374 37.06 -2.55 -2.70
C SER A 374 37.79 -3.89 -2.70
N GLU A 375 39.03 -3.87 -2.25
CA GLU A 375 39.85 -5.03 -1.91
C GLU A 375 39.13 -5.88 -0.85
N VAL A 376 38.33 -6.85 -1.28
CA VAL A 376 37.80 -7.92 -0.44
C VAL A 376 38.11 -9.22 -1.15
N ASP A 377 38.75 -10.12 -0.43
CA ASP A 377 39.43 -11.31 -0.94
C ASP A 377 38.65 -12.11 -1.99
N SER A 378 39.39 -12.51 -3.03
CA SER A 378 39.15 -13.53 -4.05
C SER A 378 38.28 -13.25 -5.30
N MET A 379 37.37 -12.27 -5.34
CA MET A 379 36.73 -11.91 -6.63
C MET A 379 36.14 -10.50 -6.59
N GLY A 380 36.82 -9.54 -7.23
CA GLY A 380 36.38 -8.16 -7.29
C GLY A 380 35.22 -7.95 -8.26
N SER A 381 34.34 -6.99 -7.97
CA SER A 381 33.20 -6.56 -8.82
C SER A 381 33.60 -6.25 -10.28
N CYS A 382 34.86 -5.85 -10.47
CA CYS A 382 35.44 -5.44 -11.75
C CYS A 382 35.85 -6.65 -12.64
N ASP A 383 35.96 -7.86 -12.07
CA ASP A 383 36.25 -9.11 -12.80
C ASP A 383 34.98 -9.80 -13.34
N LEU A 384 33.81 -9.56 -12.75
CA LEU A 384 32.54 -10.23 -13.10
C LEU A 384 32.11 -10.05 -14.56
N VAL A 385 32.54 -8.95 -15.20
CA VAL A 385 32.30 -8.66 -16.62
C VAL A 385 33.21 -9.47 -17.55
N ASN A 386 34.41 -9.83 -17.08
CA ASN A 386 35.46 -10.45 -17.88
C ASN A 386 35.60 -11.96 -17.61
N ILE A 387 34.97 -12.49 -16.56
CA ILE A 387 34.95 -13.92 -16.26
C ILE A 387 34.17 -14.67 -17.34
N ASP A 388 34.82 -15.64 -17.96
CA ASP A 388 34.14 -16.61 -18.81
C ASP A 388 33.53 -17.72 -17.94
N PHE A 389 32.25 -17.58 -17.61
CA PHE A 389 31.52 -18.63 -16.86
C PHE A 389 31.29 -19.92 -17.66
N ALA A 390 31.68 -19.97 -18.95
CA ALA A 390 31.74 -21.21 -19.72
C ALA A 390 33.06 -21.99 -19.49
N ASP A 391 34.08 -21.37 -18.90
CA ASP A 391 35.30 -22.09 -18.52
C ASP A 391 35.07 -22.94 -17.27
N HIS A 392 35.22 -24.27 -17.43
CA HIS A 392 35.02 -25.23 -16.36
C HIS A 392 36.20 -25.35 -15.39
N SER A 393 37.32 -24.67 -15.65
CA SER A 393 38.62 -25.02 -15.08
C SER A 393 39.03 -24.39 -13.74
N SER A 394 38.20 -23.55 -13.08
CA SER A 394 38.72 -22.82 -11.89
C SER A 394 37.76 -22.31 -10.81
N SER A 395 36.42 -22.40 -10.96
CA SER A 395 35.50 -21.80 -9.96
C SER A 395 34.92 -22.83 -8.98
N SER A 396 35.08 -22.59 -7.67
CA SER A 396 34.39 -23.38 -6.64
C SER A 396 32.90 -23.00 -6.52
N GLU A 397 32.09 -23.83 -5.84
CA GLU A 397 30.68 -23.48 -5.55
C GLU A 397 30.57 -22.17 -4.77
N ALA A 398 31.50 -21.90 -3.85
CA ALA A 398 31.52 -20.68 -3.05
C ALA A 398 31.81 -19.44 -3.90
N ASP A 399 32.74 -19.52 -4.85
CA ASP A 399 33.09 -18.41 -5.74
C ASP A 399 31.91 -18.03 -6.64
N LEU A 400 31.20 -19.02 -7.17
CA LEU A 400 30.01 -18.80 -8.00
C LEU A 400 28.86 -18.21 -7.20
N LEU A 401 28.62 -18.68 -5.97
CA LEU A 401 27.61 -18.10 -5.08
C LEU A 401 27.92 -16.64 -4.74
N ASN A 402 29.19 -16.31 -4.49
CA ASN A 402 29.63 -14.94 -4.26
C ASN A 402 29.45 -14.06 -5.51
N ALA A 403 29.77 -14.60 -6.71
CA ALA A 403 29.54 -13.89 -7.97
C ALA A 403 28.06 -13.58 -8.21
N LEU A 404 27.16 -14.55 -7.95
CA LEU A 404 25.71 -14.36 -8.06
C LEU A 404 25.20 -13.28 -7.09
N GLU A 405 25.70 -13.28 -5.85
CA GLU A 405 25.38 -12.24 -4.86
C GLU A 405 25.74 -10.84 -5.38
N GLN A 406 26.98 -10.67 -5.83
CA GLN A 406 27.48 -9.38 -6.31
C GLN A 406 26.72 -8.89 -7.55
N MET A 407 26.49 -9.77 -8.54
CA MET A 407 25.73 -9.42 -9.74
C MET A 407 24.29 -9.03 -9.41
N GLN A 408 23.63 -9.75 -8.51
CA GLN A 408 22.28 -9.41 -8.07
C GLN A 408 22.24 -8.04 -7.37
N VAL A 409 23.22 -7.72 -6.51
CA VAL A 409 23.30 -6.40 -5.84
C VAL A 409 23.44 -5.27 -6.86
N LEU A 410 24.29 -5.44 -7.87
CA LEU A 410 24.48 -4.46 -8.94
C LEU A 410 23.21 -4.26 -9.77
N LEU A 411 22.57 -5.36 -10.19
CA LEU A 411 21.35 -5.32 -10.99
C LEU A 411 20.20 -4.61 -10.25
N LYS A 412 20.02 -4.89 -8.96
CA LYS A 412 19.05 -4.17 -8.12
C LYS A 412 19.30 -2.66 -8.10
N ALA A 413 20.55 -2.25 -7.90
CA ALA A 413 20.92 -0.84 -7.86
C ALA A 413 20.67 -0.13 -9.21
N SER A 414 20.87 -0.85 -10.32
CA SER A 414 20.68 -0.33 -11.69
C SER A 414 19.23 -0.32 -12.19
N SER A 415 18.31 -1.04 -11.53
CA SER A 415 16.92 -1.23 -11.99
C SER A 415 16.06 0.05 -12.03
N ASN A 416 16.61 1.20 -11.61
CA ASN A 416 15.96 2.51 -11.58
C ASN A 416 16.48 3.43 -12.71
N ASP A 417 16.07 3.18 -13.95
CA ASP A 417 16.38 4.02 -15.12
C ASP A 417 15.56 5.33 -15.12
N TYR A 418 15.83 6.22 -14.16
CA TYR A 418 15.15 7.52 -14.07
C TYR A 418 15.37 8.39 -15.32
N ASN A 419 14.30 9.00 -15.85
CA ASN A 419 14.44 10.05 -16.84
C ASN A 419 14.73 11.40 -16.14
N LEU A 420 16.03 11.65 -15.95
CA LEU A 420 16.54 12.84 -15.27
C LEU A 420 16.13 14.16 -15.95
N THR A 421 15.86 14.15 -17.26
CA THR A 421 15.45 15.36 -17.98
C THR A 421 14.03 15.79 -17.59
N ASP A 422 13.09 14.85 -17.60
CA ASP A 422 11.69 15.10 -17.21
C ASP A 422 11.63 15.49 -15.72
N MET A 423 12.40 14.82 -14.86
CA MET A 423 12.54 15.19 -13.45
C MET A 423 13.05 16.63 -13.28
N ALA A 424 14.08 17.03 -14.01
CA ALA A 424 14.65 18.37 -13.94
C ALA A 424 13.65 19.45 -14.40
N VAL A 425 12.88 19.18 -15.47
CA VAL A 425 11.79 20.07 -15.92
C VAL A 425 10.72 20.22 -14.85
N GLY A 426 10.28 19.10 -14.25
CA GLY A 426 9.32 19.10 -13.15
C GLY A 426 9.81 19.93 -11.95
N LEU A 427 11.06 19.72 -11.53
CA LEU A 427 11.69 20.49 -10.45
C LEU A 427 11.78 21.99 -10.75
N ALA A 428 12.15 22.36 -11.96
CA ALA A 428 12.24 23.76 -12.36
C ALA A 428 10.86 24.45 -12.29
N LEU A 429 9.80 23.78 -12.75
CA LEU A 429 8.43 24.27 -12.66
C LEU A 429 7.99 24.42 -11.20
N LEU A 430 8.16 23.38 -10.38
CA LEU A 430 7.78 23.41 -8.97
C LEU A 430 8.54 24.47 -8.18
N GLY A 431 9.85 24.59 -8.40
CA GLY A 431 10.68 25.61 -7.79
C GLY A 431 10.24 27.02 -8.18
N SER A 432 9.90 27.24 -9.46
CA SER A 432 9.40 28.53 -9.92
C SER A 432 8.07 28.91 -9.25
N VAL A 433 7.15 27.96 -9.09
CA VAL A 433 5.86 28.17 -8.40
C VAL A 433 6.09 28.49 -6.93
N ALA A 434 6.96 27.76 -6.23
CA ALA A 434 7.29 28.01 -4.84
C ALA A 434 7.90 29.41 -4.62
N VAL A 435 8.84 29.81 -5.49
CA VAL A 435 9.46 31.15 -5.43
C VAL A 435 8.42 32.25 -5.67
N VAL A 436 7.55 32.10 -6.67
CA VAL A 436 6.49 33.09 -6.95
C VAL A 436 5.49 33.16 -5.80
N ALA A 437 5.07 32.01 -5.26
CA ALA A 437 4.15 31.96 -4.12
C ALA A 437 4.73 32.67 -2.89
N LEU A 438 5.98 32.35 -2.54
CA LEU A 438 6.69 32.96 -1.40
C LEU A 438 6.88 34.47 -1.60
N THR A 439 7.31 34.90 -2.79
CA THR A 439 7.50 36.31 -3.11
C THR A 439 6.17 37.07 -3.03
N CYS A 440 5.08 36.49 -3.54
CA CYS A 440 3.75 37.08 -3.42
C CYS A 440 3.31 37.19 -1.96
N TYR A 441 3.54 36.16 -1.15
CA TYR A 441 3.20 36.18 0.27
C TYR A 441 3.93 37.30 1.02
N ILE A 442 5.26 37.38 0.86
CA ILE A 442 6.10 38.40 1.52
C ILE A 442 5.74 39.82 1.08
N LYS A 443 5.37 40.01 -0.21
CA LYS A 443 4.92 41.33 -0.70
C LYS A 443 3.54 41.74 -0.17
N ILE A 444 2.67 40.76 0.09
CA ILE A 444 1.32 41.02 0.60
C ILE A 444 1.36 41.25 2.13
N HIS A 445 2.18 40.48 2.83
CA HIS A 445 2.22 40.43 4.30
C HIS A 445 3.58 40.91 4.79
N THR A 446 3.62 42.11 5.38
CA THR A 446 4.86 42.74 5.85
C THR A 446 5.03 42.69 7.36
N SER A 447 3.99 42.29 8.11
CA SER A 447 4.07 42.17 9.56
C SER A 447 4.95 40.98 9.96
N THR A 448 5.78 41.17 11.00
CA THR A 448 6.63 40.09 11.55
C THR A 448 5.81 38.88 11.99
N SER A 449 4.63 39.12 12.58
CA SER A 449 3.69 38.06 12.98
C SER A 449 3.14 37.26 11.79
N GLU A 450 2.84 37.91 10.67
CA GLU A 450 2.34 37.24 9.47
C GLU A 450 3.46 36.46 8.77
N LEU A 451 4.67 37.02 8.73
CA LEU A 451 5.84 36.34 8.17
C LEU A 451 6.27 35.14 9.01
N ALA A 452 6.05 35.17 10.34
CA ALA A 452 6.35 34.05 11.22
C ALA A 452 5.55 32.78 10.87
N PHE A 453 4.37 32.89 10.24
CA PHE A 453 3.63 31.73 9.78
C PHE A 453 4.35 30.94 8.68
N LEU A 454 5.35 31.52 8.00
CA LEU A 454 6.21 30.80 7.04
C LEU A 454 7.07 29.71 7.70
N LEU A 455 7.21 29.70 9.02
CA LEU A 455 7.88 28.63 9.75
C LEU A 455 7.13 27.29 9.62
N VAL A 456 5.81 27.32 9.41
CA VAL A 456 5.00 26.11 9.18
C VAL A 456 5.40 25.42 7.86
N PRO A 457 5.25 26.06 6.68
CA PRO A 457 5.68 25.43 5.42
C PRO A 457 7.18 25.13 5.37
N ALA A 458 8.04 25.94 6.01
CA ALA A 458 9.47 25.67 6.07
C ALA A 458 9.80 24.41 6.90
N GLY A 459 9.14 24.25 8.07
CA GLY A 459 9.29 23.06 8.90
C GLY A 459 8.79 21.80 8.20
N HIS A 460 7.65 21.89 7.51
CA HIS A 460 7.12 20.80 6.70
C HIS A 460 8.05 20.45 5.53
N ALA A 461 8.62 21.42 4.82
CA ALA A 461 9.62 21.15 3.78
C ALA A 461 10.87 20.42 4.32
N ALA A 462 11.27 20.71 5.56
CA ALA A 462 12.42 20.06 6.18
C ALA A 462 12.17 18.57 6.47
N THR A 463 10.92 18.15 6.72
CA THR A 463 10.60 16.72 6.96
C THR A 463 10.83 15.88 5.71
N ALA A 464 10.72 16.45 4.51
CA ALA A 464 10.88 15.74 3.24
C ALA A 464 12.30 15.17 3.00
N PHE A 465 13.33 15.66 3.69
CA PHE A 465 14.73 15.31 3.44
C PHE A 465 15.25 14.13 4.28
N ALA A 466 14.40 13.52 5.12
CA ALA A 466 14.74 12.27 5.80
C ALA A 466 13.57 11.29 5.69
N SER A 467 13.84 10.06 5.23
CA SER A 467 12.81 9.03 5.06
C SER A 467 12.04 8.77 6.36
N SER A 468 12.75 8.71 7.49
CA SER A 468 12.13 8.52 8.82
C SER A 468 11.24 9.68 9.26
N PHE A 469 11.45 10.91 8.76
CA PHE A 469 10.56 12.04 9.04
C PHE A 469 9.33 12.06 8.15
N VAL A 470 9.42 11.55 6.92
CA VAL A 470 8.25 11.40 6.05
C VAL A 470 7.39 10.20 6.48
N GLU A 471 8.00 9.12 6.96
CA GLU A 471 7.29 7.99 7.57
C GLU A 471 6.58 8.37 8.87
N GLU A 472 7.18 9.29 9.65
CA GLU A 472 6.65 9.76 10.93
C GLU A 472 6.14 11.22 10.86
N GLU A 473 5.66 11.65 9.69
CA GLU A 473 5.21 13.02 9.44
C GLU A 473 4.08 13.45 10.37
N GLN A 474 3.24 12.51 10.80
CA GLN A 474 2.17 12.74 11.78
C GLN A 474 2.69 13.35 13.08
N VAL A 475 3.93 13.03 13.48
CA VAL A 475 4.54 13.60 14.68
C VAL A 475 4.67 15.12 14.54
N TYR A 476 5.16 15.60 13.39
CA TYR A 476 5.27 17.03 13.09
C TYR A 476 3.92 17.73 13.22
N TRP A 477 2.88 17.19 12.57
CA TRP A 477 1.53 17.75 12.60
C TRP A 477 0.89 17.73 13.99
N TYR A 478 1.08 16.64 14.74
CA TYR A 478 0.48 16.51 16.06
C TYR A 478 1.05 17.52 17.07
N TYR A 479 2.37 17.69 17.10
CA TYR A 479 2.99 18.68 17.99
C TYR A 479 2.65 20.11 17.56
N LEU A 480 2.63 20.38 16.25
CA LEU A 480 2.28 21.69 15.74
C LEU A 480 0.82 22.06 16.06
N THR A 481 -0.13 21.13 15.86
CA THR A 481 -1.55 21.36 16.21
C THR A 481 -1.71 21.60 17.71
N ALA A 482 -1.06 20.82 18.57
CA ALA A 482 -1.13 21.02 20.02
C ALA A 482 -0.60 22.41 20.43
N ALA A 483 0.51 22.85 19.83
CA ALA A 483 1.10 24.15 20.11
C ALA A 483 0.18 25.31 19.67
N PHE A 484 -0.39 25.23 18.46
CA PHE A 484 -1.30 26.25 17.93
C PHE A 484 -2.62 26.31 18.72
N LEU A 485 -3.19 25.15 19.07
CA LEU A 485 -4.38 25.09 19.92
C LEU A 485 -4.09 25.71 21.29
N LEU A 486 -3.00 25.31 21.95
CA LEU A 486 -2.63 25.87 23.25
C LEU A 486 -2.42 27.39 23.17
N GLY A 487 -1.67 27.86 22.17
CA GLY A 487 -1.41 29.29 21.97
C GLY A 487 -2.69 30.11 21.76
N LEU A 488 -3.61 29.62 20.93
CA LEU A 488 -4.92 30.25 20.72
C LEU A 488 -5.74 30.33 22.00
N GLN A 489 -5.81 29.24 22.76
CA GLN A 489 -6.61 29.18 23.98
C GLN A 489 -6.02 30.04 25.10
N LEU A 490 -4.68 30.08 25.24
CA LEU A 490 -4.00 30.97 26.18
C LEU A 490 -4.22 32.45 25.80
N PHE A 491 -4.21 32.76 24.50
CA PHE A 491 -4.53 34.10 24.03
C PHE A 491 -5.96 34.50 24.42
N ASP A 492 -6.96 33.68 24.11
CA ASP A 492 -8.35 33.97 24.46
C ASP A 492 -8.54 34.16 25.97
N LEU A 493 -7.88 33.33 26.79
CA LEU A 493 -7.88 33.47 28.24
C LEU A 493 -7.24 34.79 28.71
N SER A 494 -6.14 35.21 28.09
CA SER A 494 -5.46 36.47 28.42
C SER A 494 -6.31 37.71 28.14
N GLN A 495 -7.30 37.62 27.23
CA GLN A 495 -8.21 38.72 26.92
C GLN A 495 -9.36 38.84 27.93
N THR A 496 -9.55 37.84 28.80
CA THR A 496 -10.61 37.88 29.81
C THR A 496 -10.12 38.57 31.08
N SER A 497 -10.88 39.55 31.57
CA SER A 497 -10.53 40.35 32.76
C SER A 497 -10.67 39.59 34.09
N ARG A 498 -11.38 38.46 34.09
CA ARG A 498 -11.54 37.51 35.19
C ARG A 498 -11.51 36.09 34.61
N LEU A 499 -11.25 35.10 35.47
CA LEU A 499 -11.18 33.68 35.08
C LEU A 499 -12.57 33.21 34.59
N ASP A 500 -12.84 33.39 33.30
CA ASP A 500 -14.07 32.95 32.65
C ASP A 500 -14.04 31.43 32.52
N LEU A 501 -14.77 30.75 33.41
CA LEU A 501 -14.87 29.30 33.46
C LEU A 501 -15.34 28.70 32.12
N LYS A 502 -16.11 29.44 31.31
CA LYS A 502 -16.53 28.97 29.99
C LYS A 502 -15.34 28.93 29.01
N THR A 503 -14.54 29.99 28.97
CA THR A 503 -13.35 30.06 28.12
C THR A 503 -12.26 29.09 28.61
N ALA A 504 -12.05 28.99 29.93
CA ALA A 504 -11.13 28.00 30.51
C ALA A 504 -11.57 26.55 30.26
N GLY A 505 -12.87 26.26 30.40
CA GLY A 505 -13.42 24.96 30.07
C GLY A 505 -13.25 24.59 28.59
N ARG A 506 -13.48 25.54 27.67
CA ARG A 506 -13.23 25.34 26.22
C ARG A 506 -11.77 25.02 25.94
N ALA A 507 -10.83 25.73 26.57
CA ALA A 507 -9.41 25.49 26.43
C ALA A 507 -9.04 24.04 26.81
N VAL A 508 -9.45 23.60 27.99
CA VAL A 508 -9.20 22.24 28.48
C VAL A 508 -9.85 21.20 27.57
N ILE A 509 -11.13 21.40 27.21
CA ILE A 509 -11.85 20.48 26.33
C ILE A 509 -11.16 20.37 24.97
N SER A 510 -10.70 21.47 24.37
CA SER A 510 -10.04 21.44 23.07
C SER A 510 -8.76 20.58 23.07
N LEU A 511 -7.93 20.70 24.11
CA LEU A 511 -6.71 19.92 24.25
C LEU A 511 -7.00 18.45 24.56
N LEU A 512 -8.03 18.16 25.35
CA LEU A 512 -8.48 16.79 25.62
C LEU A 512 -9.03 16.12 24.35
N LEU A 513 -9.88 16.81 23.59
CA LEU A 513 -10.40 16.31 22.32
C LEU A 513 -9.29 16.03 21.32
N PHE A 514 -8.30 16.92 21.22
CA PHE A 514 -7.16 16.70 20.34
C PHE A 514 -6.28 15.53 20.80
N ARG A 515 -6.09 15.36 22.12
CA ARG A 515 -5.37 14.22 22.69
C ARG A 515 -6.06 12.89 22.38
N LEU A 516 -7.39 12.85 22.46
CA LEU A 516 -8.19 11.70 22.06
C LEU A 516 -8.10 11.44 20.56
N LEU A 517 -8.21 12.48 19.73
CA LEU A 517 -8.08 12.37 18.27
C LEU A 517 -6.75 11.74 17.87
N ARG A 518 -5.63 12.23 18.44
CA ARG A 518 -4.28 11.69 18.18
C ARG A 518 -4.11 10.22 18.58
N ARG A 519 -4.85 9.75 19.60
CA ARG A 519 -4.79 8.37 20.08
C ARG A 519 -5.83 7.47 19.44
N PHE A 520 -6.62 7.99 18.50
CA PHE A 520 -7.73 7.25 17.94
C PHE A 520 -7.24 6.09 17.08
N ASN A 521 -6.43 6.40 16.06
CA ASN A 521 -5.66 5.45 15.28
C ASN A 521 -4.17 5.79 15.42
N GLN A 522 -3.33 4.79 15.71
CA GLN A 522 -1.89 4.99 15.68
C GLN A 522 -1.33 4.69 14.28
N THR A 523 -0.63 5.67 13.72
CA THR A 523 -0.01 5.61 12.39
C THR A 523 1.50 5.84 12.49
N GLY A 524 2.20 5.57 11.39
CA GLY A 524 3.67 5.53 11.34
C GLY A 524 4.20 4.10 11.47
N GLN A 525 5.46 3.89 11.09
CA GLN A 525 6.07 2.56 11.17
C GLN A 525 6.41 2.18 12.61
N LYS A 526 6.89 3.13 13.42
CA LYS A 526 7.37 2.85 14.79
C LYS A 526 6.28 2.43 15.76
N PHE A 527 5.04 2.80 15.47
CA PHE A 527 3.89 2.61 16.33
C PHE A 527 2.81 1.75 15.68
N ALA A 528 3.11 1.16 14.51
CA ALA A 528 2.22 0.22 13.83
C ALA A 528 1.94 -0.97 14.75
N GLY A 529 0.66 -1.32 14.91
CA GLY A 529 0.23 -2.47 15.71
C GLY A 529 0.18 -2.26 17.23
N MET A 530 0.50 -1.07 17.75
CA MET A 530 0.26 -0.76 19.17
C MET A 530 -1.22 -0.49 19.47
N ASP A 531 -1.63 -0.76 20.72
CA ASP A 531 -3.00 -0.50 21.18
C ASP A 531 -3.43 0.97 20.96
N ASP A 532 -4.54 1.16 20.26
CA ASP A 532 -5.17 2.46 20.05
C ASP A 532 -6.66 2.43 20.44
N LEU A 533 -7.34 3.59 20.39
CA LEU A 533 -8.74 3.64 20.80
C LEU A 533 -9.65 2.87 19.82
N SER A 534 -9.28 2.80 18.54
CA SER A 534 -10.02 2.03 17.53
C SER A 534 -10.00 0.54 17.85
N GLY A 535 -8.82 -0.01 18.17
CA GLY A 535 -8.63 -1.40 18.59
C GLY A 535 -9.31 -1.68 19.93
N TRP A 536 -9.25 -0.73 20.87
CA TRP A 536 -9.99 -0.86 22.13
C TRP A 536 -11.50 -0.92 21.93
N PHE A 537 -12.06 -0.14 20.99
CA PHE A 537 -13.49 -0.23 20.65
C PHE A 537 -13.89 -1.61 20.10
N LYS A 538 -13.00 -2.31 19.39
CA LYS A 538 -13.25 -3.69 18.94
C LYS A 538 -13.43 -4.65 20.13
N ASN A 539 -12.68 -4.42 21.20
CA ASN A 539 -12.73 -5.25 22.40
C ASN A 539 -13.88 -4.88 23.36
N GLU A 540 -14.52 -3.72 23.17
CA GLU A 540 -15.60 -3.21 24.03
C GLU A 540 -16.87 -2.81 23.22
N PRO A 541 -17.63 -3.78 22.69
CA PRO A 541 -18.73 -3.52 21.74
C PRO A 541 -19.81 -2.58 22.30
N ALA A 542 -20.17 -2.72 23.58
CA ALA A 542 -21.20 -1.89 24.20
C ALA A 542 -20.82 -0.40 24.28
N LEU A 543 -19.53 -0.09 24.42
CA LEU A 543 -19.09 1.30 24.38
C LEU A 543 -19.03 1.83 22.95
N PHE A 544 -18.58 1.00 22.01
CA PHE A 544 -18.56 1.33 20.59
C PHE A 544 -19.97 1.67 20.06
N GLU A 545 -20.97 0.86 20.38
CA GLU A 545 -22.37 1.11 20.03
C GLU A 545 -22.89 2.44 20.58
N ARG A 546 -22.56 2.75 21.83
CA ARG A 546 -22.93 4.03 22.46
C ARG A 546 -22.27 5.23 21.76
N ALA A 547 -20.99 5.10 21.38
CA ALA A 547 -20.28 6.13 20.63
C ALA A 547 -20.88 6.32 19.22
N LEU A 548 -21.28 5.25 18.55
CA LEU A 548 -21.94 5.28 17.25
C LEU A 548 -23.30 5.98 17.35
N LEU A 549 -24.12 5.60 18.32
CA LEU A 549 -25.42 6.23 18.58
C LEU A 549 -25.28 7.72 18.88
N ALA A 550 -24.31 8.09 19.72
CA ALA A 550 -24.01 9.49 20.03
C ALA A 550 -23.59 10.28 18.78
N THR A 551 -22.84 9.65 17.86
CA THR A 551 -22.42 10.24 16.58
C THR A 551 -23.63 10.55 15.71
N PHE A 552 -24.51 9.56 15.48
CA PHE A 552 -25.74 9.77 14.71
C PHE A 552 -26.67 10.78 15.35
N LEU A 553 -26.83 10.76 16.68
CA LEU A 553 -27.62 11.75 17.41
C LEU A 553 -27.06 13.17 17.23
N ALA A 554 -25.75 13.35 17.30
CA ALA A 554 -25.13 14.65 17.07
C ALA A 554 -25.39 15.18 15.65
N ILE A 555 -25.38 14.30 14.64
CA ILE A 555 -25.72 14.65 13.25
C ILE A 555 -27.18 15.04 13.13
N VAL A 556 -28.10 14.27 13.71
CA VAL A 556 -29.53 14.61 13.77
C VAL A 556 -29.75 15.99 14.38
N LEU A 557 -29.08 16.30 15.49
CA LEU A 557 -29.17 17.62 16.14
C LEU A 557 -28.57 18.74 15.28
N LEU A 558 -27.46 18.48 14.57
CA LEU A 558 -26.88 19.42 13.62
C LEU A 558 -27.82 19.73 12.45
N LEU A 559 -28.40 18.68 11.85
CA LEU A 559 -29.39 18.81 10.78
C LEU A 559 -30.63 19.57 11.27
N ALA A 560 -31.18 19.20 12.43
CA ALA A 560 -32.36 19.85 13.01
C ALA A 560 -32.15 21.35 13.26
N ARG A 561 -30.98 21.73 13.78
CA ARG A 561 -30.65 23.14 14.08
C ARG A 561 -30.54 24.01 12.82
N GLN A 562 -30.10 23.44 11.71
CA GLN A 562 -29.94 24.17 10.45
C GLN A 562 -31.18 24.11 9.55
N SER A 563 -32.05 23.11 9.77
CA SER A 563 -33.11 22.79 8.82
C SER A 563 -34.43 23.50 9.06
N HIS A 564 -34.72 24.06 10.25
CA HIS A 564 -36.00 24.68 10.63
C HIS A 564 -37.18 24.24 9.72
N PHE A 565 -37.46 22.92 9.71
CA PHE A 565 -38.47 22.22 8.90
C PHE A 565 -38.75 22.77 7.48
N GLN A 566 -37.71 23.05 6.69
CA GLN A 566 -37.90 23.40 5.28
C GLN A 566 -37.78 22.17 4.37
N LEU A 567 -38.75 22.00 3.45
CA LEU A 567 -38.87 20.87 2.50
C LEU A 567 -37.60 20.58 1.69
N HIS A 568 -36.71 21.57 1.53
CA HIS A 568 -35.48 21.41 0.76
C HIS A 568 -34.37 20.62 1.49
N TRP A 569 -34.51 20.38 2.80
CA TRP A 569 -33.58 19.53 3.58
C TRP A 569 -33.98 18.06 3.60
N THR A 570 -35.19 17.70 3.12
CA THR A 570 -35.71 16.32 3.12
C THR A 570 -34.75 15.30 2.47
N PRO A 571 -34.10 15.58 1.32
CA PRO A 571 -33.15 14.62 0.75
C PRO A 571 -31.96 14.32 1.68
N LEU A 572 -31.49 15.28 2.48
CA LEU A 572 -30.37 15.04 3.40
C LEU A 572 -30.78 14.15 4.58
N TRP A 573 -32.03 14.24 5.05
CA TRP A 573 -32.57 13.31 6.04
C TRP A 573 -32.69 11.89 5.51
N LEU A 574 -33.14 11.73 4.25
CA LEU A 574 -33.20 10.43 3.58
C LEU A 574 -31.80 9.82 3.39
N ALA A 575 -30.81 10.64 3.01
CA ALA A 575 -29.43 10.21 2.92
C ALA A 575 -28.90 9.70 4.27
N LEU A 576 -29.15 10.42 5.38
CA LEU A 576 -28.73 10.00 6.71
C LEU A 576 -29.36 8.65 7.13
N GLY A 577 -30.66 8.46 6.87
CA GLY A 577 -31.35 7.20 7.17
C GLY A 577 -30.75 6.03 6.38
N SER A 578 -30.45 6.23 5.10
CA SER A 578 -29.80 5.25 4.23
C SER A 578 -28.39 4.88 4.73
N ILE A 579 -27.60 5.88 5.11
CA ILE A 579 -26.25 5.66 5.67
C ILE A 579 -26.32 4.88 6.98
N ALA A 580 -27.26 5.21 7.88
CA ALA A 580 -27.42 4.50 9.14
C ALA A 580 -27.81 3.03 8.93
N ALA A 581 -28.74 2.76 8.00
CA ALA A 581 -29.12 1.40 7.64
C ALA A 581 -27.94 0.60 7.07
N PHE A 582 -27.17 1.21 6.16
CA PHE A 582 -25.95 0.60 5.60
C PHE A 582 -24.93 0.27 6.69
N LYS A 583 -24.58 1.23 7.56
CA LYS A 583 -23.59 1.02 8.62
C LYS A 583 -24.05 -0.02 9.66
N PHE A 584 -25.36 -0.11 9.92
CA PHE A 584 -25.92 -1.15 10.77
C PHE A 584 -25.82 -2.56 10.14
N ALA A 585 -26.07 -2.68 8.83
CA ALA A 585 -25.86 -3.94 8.12
C ALA A 585 -24.39 -4.40 8.15
N VAL A 586 -23.45 -3.47 7.95
CA VAL A 586 -22.01 -3.74 8.07
C VAL A 586 -21.64 -4.19 9.49
N TYR A 587 -22.16 -3.51 10.52
CA TYR A 587 -21.88 -3.85 11.92
C TYR A 587 -22.33 -5.26 12.30
N THR A 588 -23.52 -5.67 11.85
CA THR A 588 -24.13 -6.95 12.25
C THR A 588 -23.62 -8.17 11.49
N GLN A 589 -22.82 -7.97 10.42
CA GLN A 589 -22.32 -9.05 9.54
C GLN A 589 -23.42 -10.02 9.05
N ASN A 590 -24.67 -9.56 8.99
CA ASN A 590 -25.81 -10.42 8.72
C ASN A 590 -25.99 -10.59 7.21
N THR A 591 -25.73 -11.80 6.70
CA THR A 591 -25.77 -12.15 5.26
C THR A 591 -27.10 -11.81 4.58
N ALA A 592 -28.24 -11.92 5.26
CA ALA A 592 -29.55 -11.55 4.71
C ALA A 592 -29.74 -10.02 4.56
N LEU A 593 -29.06 -9.22 5.39
CA LEU A 593 -29.03 -7.75 5.27
C LEU A 593 -27.93 -7.27 4.31
N GLN A 594 -26.94 -8.12 4.01
CA GLN A 594 -25.81 -7.81 3.14
C GLN A 594 -26.20 -7.72 1.65
N GLU A 595 -27.31 -8.32 1.20
CA GLU A 595 -27.83 -8.13 -0.16
C GLU A 595 -28.08 -6.64 -0.52
N ASN A 596 -28.26 -5.79 0.51
CA ASN A 596 -28.50 -4.35 0.35
C ASN A 596 -27.23 -3.46 0.44
N LEU A 597 -26.03 -4.05 0.53
CA LEU A 597 -24.75 -3.32 0.65
C LEU A 597 -24.46 -2.39 -0.54
N LEU A 598 -25.05 -2.65 -1.71
CA LEU A 598 -24.93 -1.78 -2.89
C LEU A 598 -26.00 -0.69 -2.92
N VAL A 599 -27.23 -1.04 -2.57
CA VAL A 599 -28.42 -0.19 -2.77
C VAL A 599 -28.43 1.00 -1.80
N GLN A 600 -28.12 0.77 -0.52
CA GLN A 600 -28.19 1.82 0.50
C GLN A 600 -27.14 2.93 0.30
N PRO A 601 -25.85 2.63 0.01
CA PRO A 601 -24.87 3.66 -0.35
C PRO A 601 -25.22 4.42 -1.64
N ALA A 602 -25.64 3.71 -2.69
CA ALA A 602 -26.01 4.34 -3.97
C ALA A 602 -27.20 5.30 -3.79
N PHE A 603 -28.21 4.90 -3.01
CA PHE A 603 -29.33 5.77 -2.67
C PHE A 603 -28.91 7.00 -1.86
N ALA A 604 -27.98 6.84 -0.90
CA ALA A 604 -27.44 7.96 -0.14
C ALA A 604 -26.74 8.99 -1.04
N TRP A 605 -25.91 8.53 -1.99
CA TRP A 605 -25.25 9.38 -2.99
C TRP A 605 -26.25 10.19 -3.82
N LEU A 606 -27.29 9.52 -4.32
CA LEU A 606 -28.35 10.17 -5.09
C LEU A 606 -29.08 11.25 -4.27
N MET A 607 -29.43 10.94 -3.02
CA MET A 607 -30.14 11.88 -2.14
C MET A 607 -29.27 13.09 -1.76
N MET A 608 -27.97 12.90 -1.55
CA MET A 608 -27.01 14.00 -1.34
C MET A 608 -26.90 14.90 -2.58
N ALA A 609 -26.84 14.32 -3.78
CA ALA A 609 -26.82 15.08 -5.03
C ALA A 609 -28.10 15.91 -5.23
N CYS A 610 -29.27 15.31 -4.98
CA CYS A 610 -30.56 16.01 -5.00
C CYS A 610 -30.60 17.18 -4.00
N GLY A 611 -30.15 16.95 -2.75
CA GLY A 611 -30.06 18.00 -1.73
C GLY A 611 -29.13 19.14 -2.14
N ALA A 612 -27.98 18.81 -2.75
CA ALA A 612 -27.02 19.78 -3.24
C ALA A 612 -27.63 20.71 -4.31
N VAL A 613 -28.34 20.13 -5.29
CA VAL A 613 -29.00 20.87 -6.36
C VAL A 613 -30.11 21.78 -5.81
N LEU A 614 -30.99 21.26 -4.94
CA LEU A 614 -32.11 22.04 -4.39
C LEU A 614 -31.65 23.26 -3.59
N VAL A 615 -30.57 23.14 -2.83
CA VAL A 615 -30.01 24.27 -2.06
C VAL A 615 -29.22 25.23 -2.96
N PHE A 616 -28.51 24.73 -3.99
CA PHE A 616 -27.79 25.58 -4.94
C PHE A 616 -28.72 26.54 -5.69
N LEU A 617 -29.93 26.07 -6.02
CA LEU A 617 -30.98 26.87 -6.66
C LEU A 617 -31.50 28.02 -5.76
N ARG A 618 -31.33 27.93 -4.42
CA ARG A 618 -31.79 28.95 -3.45
C ARG A 618 -30.59 29.68 -2.83
N ARG A 619 -30.14 30.73 -3.51
CA ARG A 619 -28.87 31.43 -3.30
C ARG A 619 -28.86 32.33 -2.04
N THR A 620 -28.47 31.80 -0.88
CA THR A 620 -27.93 32.63 0.21
C THR A 620 -26.54 32.15 0.63
N PRO A 621 -25.61 33.04 1.02
CA PRO A 621 -24.29 32.62 1.52
C PRO A 621 -24.38 31.69 2.74
N SER A 622 -25.32 31.97 3.65
CA SER A 622 -25.61 31.16 4.83
C SER A 622 -26.04 29.73 4.47
N SER A 623 -27.00 29.58 3.55
CA SER A 623 -27.47 28.26 3.10
C SER A 623 -26.38 27.44 2.40
N ARG A 624 -25.45 28.10 1.69
CA ARG A 624 -24.30 27.42 1.05
C ARG A 624 -23.31 26.85 2.06
N VAL A 625 -22.97 27.61 3.11
CA VAL A 625 -22.08 27.14 4.18
C VAL A 625 -22.71 25.98 4.96
N ALA A 626 -24.00 26.11 5.27
CA ALA A 626 -24.80 25.07 5.92
C ALA A 626 -24.78 23.76 5.12
N LEU A 627 -25.12 23.84 3.82
CA LEU A 627 -25.10 22.69 2.91
C LEU A 627 -23.71 22.06 2.79
N ALA A 628 -22.66 22.86 2.58
CA ALA A 628 -21.31 22.34 2.41
C ALA A 628 -20.87 21.53 3.64
N ARG A 629 -21.11 22.04 4.85
CA ARG A 629 -20.84 21.30 6.10
C ARG A 629 -21.64 20.00 6.19
N MET A 630 -22.93 20.03 5.84
CA MET A 630 -23.76 18.82 5.91
C MET A 630 -23.36 17.76 4.90
N LEU A 631 -23.10 18.15 3.64
CA LEU A 631 -22.67 17.20 2.61
C LEU A 631 -21.36 16.55 3.01
N VAL A 632 -20.39 17.32 3.51
CA VAL A 632 -19.12 16.76 3.98
C VAL A 632 -19.30 15.82 5.16
N VAL A 633 -20.18 16.15 6.12
CA VAL A 633 -20.52 15.25 7.24
C VAL A 633 -21.17 13.95 6.74
N LEU A 634 -22.10 14.02 5.79
CA LEU A 634 -22.75 12.82 5.25
C LEU A 634 -21.79 11.97 4.42
N VAL A 635 -20.91 12.60 3.62
CA VAL A 635 -19.83 11.91 2.91
C VAL A 635 -18.88 11.24 3.90
N PHE A 636 -18.51 11.93 4.98
CA PHE A 636 -17.72 11.35 6.08
C PHE A 636 -18.41 10.12 6.66
N CYS A 637 -19.70 10.20 6.96
CA CYS A 637 -20.43 9.07 7.52
C CYS A 637 -20.57 7.89 6.57
N LEU A 638 -20.69 8.15 5.26
CA LEU A 638 -20.79 7.09 4.27
C LEU A 638 -19.43 6.41 4.05
N GLN A 639 -18.37 7.20 3.89
CA GLN A 639 -17.06 6.75 3.44
C GLN A 639 -16.08 6.39 4.56
N ALA A 640 -16.31 6.80 5.81
CA ALA A 640 -15.43 6.40 6.91
C ALA A 640 -15.66 4.92 7.28
N ARG A 641 -14.58 4.21 7.65
CA ARG A 641 -14.69 2.93 8.37
C ARG A 641 -15.60 3.09 9.59
N LEU A 642 -16.36 2.05 9.93
CA LEU A 642 -17.34 2.09 11.02
C LEU A 642 -16.68 2.53 12.34
N GLU A 643 -15.50 1.99 12.61
CA GLU A 643 -14.63 2.29 13.75
C GLU A 643 -14.16 3.75 13.81
N ASN A 644 -14.05 4.43 12.67
CA ASN A 644 -13.64 5.83 12.57
C ASN A 644 -14.79 6.83 12.67
N LEU A 645 -16.05 6.40 12.66
CA LEU A 645 -17.19 7.31 12.76
C LEU A 645 -17.18 8.19 14.03
N PRO A 646 -16.81 7.70 15.24
CA PRO A 646 -16.74 8.52 16.43
C PRO A 646 -15.73 9.68 16.35
N ILE A 647 -14.74 9.62 15.46
CA ILE A 647 -13.80 10.74 15.21
C ILE A 647 -14.58 12.01 14.84
N LEU A 648 -15.68 11.88 14.11
CA LEU A 648 -16.51 13.02 13.70
C LEU A 648 -16.99 13.85 14.90
N LEU A 649 -17.30 13.23 16.04
CA LEU A 649 -17.67 13.95 17.27
C LEU A 649 -16.51 14.80 17.80
N LEU A 650 -15.29 14.27 17.73
CA LEU A 650 -14.07 14.98 18.13
C LEU A 650 -13.84 16.19 17.21
N LEU A 651 -13.97 16.00 15.89
CA LEU A 651 -13.83 17.07 14.90
C LEU A 651 -14.87 18.18 15.10
N LEU A 652 -16.14 17.81 15.32
CA LEU A 652 -17.22 18.73 15.61
C LEU A 652 -17.03 19.50 16.94
N GLY A 653 -16.40 18.86 17.94
CA GLY A 653 -16.02 19.49 19.19
C GLY A 653 -14.88 20.49 19.02
N LEU A 654 -13.82 20.09 18.31
CA LEU A 654 -12.65 20.93 18.00
C LEU A 654 -13.04 22.15 17.14
N ALA A 655 -13.86 21.96 16.11
CA ALA A 655 -14.38 23.05 15.28
C ALA A 655 -15.20 24.06 16.11
N ARG A 656 -15.94 23.58 17.13
CA ARG A 656 -16.66 24.47 18.07
C ARG A 656 -15.70 25.21 19.00
N SER A 657 -14.63 24.59 19.48
CA SER A 657 -13.67 25.24 20.38
C SER A 657 -12.83 26.34 19.71
N LEU A 658 -12.71 26.32 18.38
CA LEU A 658 -11.98 27.35 17.62
C LEU A 658 -12.79 28.63 17.37
N ARG A 659 -14.11 28.59 17.59
CA ARG A 659 -14.98 29.77 17.43
C ARG A 659 -14.66 30.82 18.50
N VAL A 660 -14.66 32.08 18.09
CA VAL A 660 -14.41 33.23 18.98
C VAL A 660 -15.46 33.24 20.09
N PRO A 661 -15.07 33.27 21.38
CA PRO A 661 -16.00 33.49 22.48
C PRO A 661 -16.66 34.87 22.40
N ASP A 662 -17.94 34.98 22.76
CA ASP A 662 -18.68 36.26 22.75
C ASP A 662 -18.02 37.34 23.63
N SER A 663 -17.21 36.92 24.61
CA SER A 663 -16.48 37.78 25.56
C SER A 663 -15.09 38.23 25.06
N VAL A 664 -14.65 37.79 23.87
CA VAL A 664 -13.27 37.96 23.40
C VAL A 664 -13.23 38.63 22.03
N THR A 665 -12.30 39.57 21.85
CA THR A 665 -11.96 40.15 20.55
C THR A 665 -10.57 39.70 20.13
N ARG A 666 -10.43 39.10 18.95
CA ARG A 666 -9.15 38.64 18.41
C ARG A 666 -8.57 39.67 17.43
N PRO A 667 -7.28 40.03 17.53
CA PRO A 667 -6.61 40.82 16.51
C PRO A 667 -6.41 39.99 15.24
N VAL A 668 -6.11 40.66 14.12
CA VAL A 668 -6.01 40.04 12.78
C VAL A 668 -5.06 38.83 12.76
N TRP A 669 -3.88 38.93 13.38
CA TRP A 669 -2.91 37.84 13.39
C TRP A 669 -3.38 36.60 14.17
N VAL A 670 -4.25 36.77 15.18
CA VAL A 670 -4.87 35.64 15.91
C VAL A 670 -6.00 35.03 15.08
N GLU A 671 -6.76 35.82 14.33
CA GLU A 671 -7.71 35.27 13.35
C GLU A 671 -6.99 34.50 12.24
N GLN A 672 -5.84 34.98 11.78
CA GLN A 672 -4.99 34.28 10.84
C GLN A 672 -4.44 32.96 11.43
N SER A 673 -4.06 32.93 12.71
CA SER A 673 -3.62 31.69 13.36
C SER A 673 -4.74 30.65 13.50
N VAL A 674 -6.02 31.05 13.55
CA VAL A 674 -7.15 30.11 13.43
C VAL A 674 -7.12 29.41 12.07
N LEU A 675 -6.93 30.15 10.98
CA LEU A 675 -6.82 29.52 9.65
C LEU A 675 -5.63 28.56 9.58
N VAL A 676 -4.47 28.98 10.08
CA VAL A 676 -3.27 28.12 10.10
C VAL A 676 -3.56 26.84 10.90
N THR A 677 -4.24 26.96 12.05
CA THR A 677 -4.68 25.81 12.87
C THR A 677 -5.62 24.90 12.09
N LEU A 678 -6.58 25.44 11.33
CA LEU A 678 -7.47 24.64 10.48
C LEU A 678 -6.69 23.89 9.38
N CYS A 679 -5.67 24.51 8.78
CA CYS A 679 -4.82 23.85 7.78
C CYS A 679 -3.99 22.71 8.38
N ILE A 680 -3.42 22.91 9.58
CA ILE A 680 -2.63 21.88 10.28
C ILE A 680 -3.55 20.75 10.79
N LEU A 681 -4.79 21.06 11.18
CA LEU A 681 -5.80 20.07 11.55
C LEU A 681 -6.23 19.20 10.36
N GLN A 682 -6.21 19.70 9.11
CA GLN A 682 -6.40 18.86 7.92
C GLN A 682 -5.40 17.70 7.92
N GLN A 683 -4.11 18.03 8.11
CA GLN A 683 -3.02 17.05 8.11
C GLN A 683 -3.09 16.14 9.33
N SER A 684 -3.30 16.70 10.52
CA SER A 684 -3.42 15.89 11.75
C SER A 684 -4.59 14.90 11.67
N THR A 685 -5.70 15.29 11.03
CA THR A 685 -6.87 14.41 10.90
C THR A 685 -6.66 13.33 9.86
N PHE A 686 -5.92 13.62 8.78
CA PHE A 686 -5.51 12.61 7.80
C PHE A 686 -4.85 11.42 8.51
N PHE A 687 -3.84 11.68 9.35
CA PHE A 687 -3.17 10.62 10.12
C PHE A 687 -4.04 10.06 11.25
N ALA A 688 -4.82 10.89 11.96
CA ALA A 688 -5.68 10.41 13.05
C ALA A 688 -6.81 9.48 12.58
N MET A 689 -7.13 9.49 11.27
CA MET A 689 -8.05 8.55 10.64
C MET A 689 -7.41 7.21 10.24
N GLY A 690 -6.12 7.02 10.50
CA GLY A 690 -5.39 5.79 10.16
C GLY A 690 -4.66 5.85 8.82
N ASN A 691 -4.73 6.97 8.08
CA ASN A 691 -3.99 7.09 6.82
C ASN A 691 -2.50 7.32 7.07
N SER A 692 -1.68 6.97 6.09
CA SER A 692 -0.23 7.19 6.07
C SER A 692 0.20 7.72 4.70
N ASN A 693 1.47 8.11 4.59
CA ASN A 693 2.08 8.49 3.31
C ASN A 693 2.41 7.28 2.42
N ALA A 694 2.14 6.05 2.87
CA ALA A 694 2.37 4.84 2.08
C ALA A 694 1.12 4.46 1.28
N LEU A 695 1.30 3.75 0.16
CA LEU A 695 0.19 3.22 -0.63
C LEU A 695 -0.74 2.31 0.20
N SER A 696 -0.19 1.58 1.17
CA SER A 696 -0.98 0.77 2.10
C SER A 696 -1.82 1.56 3.10
N GLY A 697 -1.61 2.88 3.18
CA GLY A 697 -2.52 3.78 3.89
C GLY A 697 -3.86 3.96 3.16
N LEU A 698 -3.95 3.62 1.87
CA LEU A 698 -5.19 3.74 1.10
C LEU A 698 -6.15 2.59 1.43
N ASP A 699 -7.37 2.95 1.84
CA ASP A 699 -8.41 2.00 2.19
C ASP A 699 -9.35 1.72 1.01
N LEU A 700 -9.05 0.66 0.26
CA LEU A 700 -9.86 0.24 -0.89
C LEU A 700 -11.28 -0.22 -0.48
N SER A 701 -11.48 -0.71 0.74
CA SER A 701 -12.79 -1.22 1.17
C SER A 701 -13.90 -0.18 1.04
N GLN A 702 -13.59 1.09 1.31
CA GLN A 702 -14.56 2.19 1.24
C GLN A 702 -14.77 2.71 -0.19
N ALA A 703 -13.81 2.45 -1.09
CA ALA A 703 -13.88 2.89 -2.48
C ALA A 703 -14.98 2.19 -3.30
N TYR A 704 -15.58 1.12 -2.77
CA TYR A 704 -16.68 0.37 -3.39
C TYR A 704 -18.07 0.66 -2.81
N ASN A 705 -18.19 1.61 -1.88
CA ASN A 705 -19.46 1.98 -1.25
C ASN A 705 -20.49 2.49 -2.29
N GLY A 706 -21.36 1.58 -2.76
CA GLY A 706 -22.41 1.85 -3.76
C GLY A 706 -22.03 1.55 -5.20
N VAL A 707 -20.98 0.74 -5.42
CA VAL A 707 -20.45 0.39 -6.74
C VAL A 707 -20.64 -1.10 -7.02
N ALA A 708 -21.46 -1.45 -8.02
CA ALA A 708 -21.81 -2.84 -8.33
C ALA A 708 -20.75 -3.59 -9.14
N SER A 709 -19.92 -2.87 -9.90
CA SER A 709 -18.87 -3.43 -10.75
C SER A 709 -17.68 -2.49 -10.77
N TYR A 710 -16.49 -3.03 -10.97
CA TYR A 710 -15.27 -2.23 -11.03
C TYR A 710 -15.35 -1.12 -12.10
N ASN A 711 -15.00 0.10 -11.71
CA ASN A 711 -14.79 1.23 -12.63
C ASN A 711 -13.67 2.10 -12.06
N ALA A 712 -12.52 2.12 -12.74
CA ALA A 712 -11.32 2.80 -12.24
C ALA A 712 -11.55 4.28 -11.88
N VAL A 713 -12.37 5.00 -12.66
CA VAL A 713 -12.66 6.42 -12.41
C VAL A 713 -13.52 6.60 -11.17
N VAL A 714 -14.61 5.83 -11.04
CA VAL A 714 -15.52 5.93 -9.88
C VAL A 714 -14.82 5.49 -8.60
N VAL A 715 -14.13 4.34 -8.64
CA VAL A 715 -13.36 3.81 -7.50
C VAL A 715 -12.26 4.80 -7.11
N GLY A 716 -11.53 5.37 -8.07
CA GLY A 716 -10.51 6.39 -7.79
C GLY A 716 -11.07 7.65 -7.13
N ILE A 717 -12.25 8.12 -7.54
CA ILE A 717 -12.93 9.25 -6.88
C ILE A 717 -13.34 8.89 -5.45
N LEU A 718 -13.93 7.71 -5.24
CA LEU A 718 -14.37 7.28 -3.92
C LEU A 718 -13.19 7.05 -2.97
N LEU A 719 -12.11 6.48 -3.47
CA LEU A 719 -10.84 6.33 -2.74
C LEU A 719 -10.27 7.70 -2.33
N PHE A 720 -10.24 8.66 -3.26
CA PHE A 720 -9.83 10.03 -2.94
C PHE A 720 -10.73 10.67 -1.87
N LEU A 721 -12.05 10.44 -1.95
CA LEU A 721 -12.98 10.95 -0.96
C LEU A 721 -12.76 10.31 0.42
N SER A 722 -12.58 8.99 0.50
CA SER A 722 -12.38 8.26 1.76
C SER A 722 -11.05 8.60 2.43
N SER A 723 -9.96 8.72 1.66
CA SER A 723 -8.63 9.06 2.20
C SER A 723 -8.55 10.48 2.77
N PHE A 724 -9.26 11.44 2.17
CA PHE A 724 -9.17 12.85 2.55
C PHE A 724 -10.39 13.39 3.31
N LEU A 725 -11.20 12.52 3.92
CA LEU A 725 -12.40 12.89 4.68
C LEU A 725 -12.17 13.99 5.73
N GLY A 726 -11.12 13.84 6.53
CA GLY A 726 -10.71 14.85 7.51
C GLY A 726 -10.39 16.19 6.86
N ALA A 727 -9.67 16.18 5.73
CA ALA A 727 -9.32 17.39 5.01
C ALA A 727 -10.56 18.10 4.47
N PHE A 728 -11.53 17.37 3.90
CA PHE A 728 -12.80 17.93 3.46
C PHE A 728 -13.59 18.57 4.61
N PHE A 729 -13.62 17.91 5.78
CA PHE A 729 -14.28 18.45 6.98
C PHE A 729 -13.72 19.82 7.35
N TRP A 730 -12.40 19.93 7.48
CA TRP A 730 -11.75 21.20 7.83
C TRP A 730 -11.82 22.21 6.69
N GLN A 731 -11.85 21.79 5.42
CA GLN A 731 -12.06 22.68 4.29
C GLN A 731 -13.44 23.35 4.33
N ALA A 732 -14.48 22.62 4.76
CA ALA A 732 -15.80 23.20 5.00
C ALA A 732 -15.79 24.22 6.16
N GLU A 733 -14.99 23.99 7.20
CA GLU A 733 -14.78 24.94 8.29
C GLU A 733 -13.98 26.18 7.87
N ILE A 734 -12.95 26.03 7.03
CA ILE A 734 -12.22 27.14 6.41
C ILE A 734 -13.17 27.96 5.54
N PHE A 735 -13.97 27.30 4.70
CA PHE A 735 -14.97 27.99 3.90
C PHE A 735 -15.92 28.79 4.78
N ALA A 736 -16.47 28.18 5.84
CA ALA A 736 -17.32 28.89 6.80
C ALA A 736 -16.62 30.08 7.46
N TRP A 737 -15.36 29.94 7.87
CA TRP A 737 -14.57 31.01 8.48
C TRP A 737 -14.36 32.21 7.53
N THR A 738 -14.14 31.96 6.24
CA THR A 738 -14.03 33.04 5.24
C THR A 738 -15.34 33.78 4.99
N GLN A 739 -16.49 33.18 5.31
CA GLN A 739 -17.81 33.77 5.11
C GLN A 739 -18.36 34.50 6.35
N HIS A 740 -17.71 34.39 7.51
CA HIS A 740 -18.36 34.68 8.80
C HIS A 740 -18.41 36.16 9.23
N GLN A 741 -17.97 37.15 8.43
CA GLN A 741 -18.17 38.57 8.74
C GLN A 741 -18.33 39.45 7.49
N PRO A 742 -19.35 40.32 7.39
CA PRO A 742 -19.43 41.34 6.35
C PRO A 742 -18.51 42.54 6.67
N GLY A 743 -17.70 42.98 5.71
CA GLY A 743 -16.83 44.17 5.82
C GLY A 743 -15.39 43.97 5.29
N SER A 744 -14.49 44.89 5.62
CA SER A 744 -13.08 44.91 5.18
C SER A 744 -12.26 43.69 5.64
N LEU A 745 -12.56 43.15 6.84
CA LEU A 745 -11.91 41.95 7.38
C LEU A 745 -12.14 40.70 6.52
N GLY A 746 -13.22 40.64 5.73
CA GLY A 746 -13.54 39.48 4.88
C GLY A 746 -12.58 39.32 3.69
N GLU A 747 -12.17 40.44 3.06
CA GLU A 747 -11.21 40.41 1.96
C GLU A 747 -9.80 40.05 2.44
N ASP A 748 -9.38 40.60 3.59
CA ASP A 748 -8.09 40.30 4.21
C ASP A 748 -7.95 38.82 4.59
N ARG A 749 -9.00 38.24 5.21
CA ARG A 749 -9.06 36.81 5.53
C ARG A 749 -8.94 35.94 4.29
N LEU A 750 -9.66 36.29 3.23
CA LEU A 750 -9.67 35.54 1.99
C LEU A 750 -8.35 35.67 1.23
N GLN A 751 -7.69 36.83 1.33
CA GLN A 751 -6.38 37.07 0.76
C GLN A 751 -5.31 36.27 1.48
N PHE A 752 -5.27 36.32 2.81
CA PHE A 752 -4.36 35.51 3.63
C PHE A 752 -4.58 34.02 3.40
N ALA A 753 -5.83 33.57 3.34
CA ALA A 753 -6.14 32.17 3.08
C ALA A 753 -5.59 31.66 1.75
N ARG A 754 -5.78 32.42 0.68
CA ARG A 754 -5.26 32.07 -0.64
C ARG A 754 -3.73 32.08 -0.67
N SER A 755 -3.08 33.10 -0.14
CA SER A 755 -1.62 33.21 -0.18
C SER A 755 -0.97 32.12 0.67
N PHE A 756 -1.45 31.89 1.90
CA PHE A 756 -0.89 30.90 2.81
C PHE A 756 -1.04 29.47 2.30
N MET A 757 -2.24 29.07 1.83
CA MET A 757 -2.46 27.72 1.32
C MET A 757 -1.61 27.41 0.08
N VAL A 758 -1.45 28.37 -0.83
CA VAL A 758 -0.60 28.20 -2.03
C VAL A 758 0.87 28.06 -1.63
N VAL A 759 1.35 28.84 -0.66
CA VAL A 759 2.72 28.68 -0.13
C VAL A 759 2.88 27.32 0.54
N LEU A 760 1.93 26.92 1.38
CA LEU A 760 1.95 25.63 2.07
C LEU A 760 2.07 24.45 1.10
N SER A 761 1.26 24.44 0.03
CA SER A 761 1.29 23.36 -0.96
C SER A 761 2.53 23.41 -1.85
N SER A 762 2.91 24.59 -2.34
CA SER A 762 3.98 24.72 -3.35
C SER A 762 5.37 24.49 -2.77
N VAL A 763 5.63 24.98 -1.56
CA VAL A 763 6.92 24.80 -0.87
C VAL A 763 7.16 23.32 -0.55
N TYR A 764 6.14 22.62 -0.04
CA TYR A 764 6.28 21.19 0.24
C TYR A 764 6.42 20.36 -1.03
N ALA A 765 5.59 20.60 -2.06
CA ALA A 765 5.69 19.85 -3.31
C ALA A 765 7.07 19.98 -3.97
N PHE A 766 7.66 21.18 -3.96
CA PHE A 766 9.04 21.37 -4.42
C PHE A 766 10.05 20.61 -3.54
N ALA A 767 9.96 20.74 -2.22
CA ALA A 767 10.87 20.07 -1.28
C ALA A 767 10.82 18.55 -1.40
N LEU A 768 9.63 17.96 -1.51
CA LEU A 768 9.40 16.53 -1.68
C LEU A 768 9.99 16.02 -2.99
N CYS A 769 9.70 16.67 -4.12
CA CYS A 769 10.29 16.27 -5.40
C CYS A 769 11.82 16.46 -5.41
N LEU A 770 12.32 17.52 -4.76
CA LEU A 770 13.76 17.76 -4.65
C LEU A 770 14.45 16.68 -3.79
N SER A 771 13.84 16.26 -2.68
CA SER A 771 14.37 15.17 -1.86
C SER A 771 14.33 13.85 -2.62
N CYS A 772 13.25 13.55 -3.36
CA CYS A 772 13.17 12.40 -4.26
C CYS A 772 14.29 12.39 -5.29
N TYR A 773 14.59 13.54 -5.90
CA TYR A 773 15.68 13.66 -6.86
C TYR A 773 17.05 13.40 -6.22
N ILE A 774 17.31 13.96 -5.03
CA ILE A 774 18.58 13.80 -4.32
C ILE A 774 18.75 12.36 -3.82
N LEU A 775 17.69 11.76 -3.28
CA LEU A 775 17.69 10.45 -2.63
C LEU A 775 17.28 9.30 -3.57
N ARG A 776 17.22 9.53 -4.88
CA ARG A 776 16.73 8.57 -5.89
C ARG A 776 17.45 7.21 -5.90
N HIS A 777 18.69 7.15 -5.43
CA HIS A 777 19.46 5.89 -5.33
C HIS A 777 19.33 5.20 -3.96
N HIS A 778 18.58 5.79 -3.03
CA HIS A 778 18.33 5.23 -1.72
C HIS A 778 17.13 4.28 -1.76
N LEU A 779 17.30 3.05 -1.26
CA LEU A 779 16.29 1.97 -1.33
C LEU A 779 14.89 2.36 -0.81
N PHE A 780 14.82 3.27 0.15
CA PHE A 780 13.58 3.68 0.83
C PHE A 780 12.78 4.77 0.10
N ILE A 781 13.27 5.35 -1.01
CA ILE A 781 12.56 6.48 -1.62
C ILE A 781 11.19 6.07 -2.19
N TYR A 782 11.08 4.85 -2.69
CA TYR A 782 9.83 4.32 -3.27
C TYR A 782 8.78 3.92 -2.24
N SER A 783 9.18 3.66 -1.00
CA SER A 783 8.24 3.28 0.06
C SER A 783 7.59 4.46 0.75
N VAL A 784 8.17 5.64 0.59
CA VAL A 784 7.86 6.83 1.40
C VAL A 784 7.37 8.00 0.56
N CYS A 785 7.73 8.05 -0.72
CA CYS A 785 7.37 9.13 -1.64
C CYS A 785 6.42 8.69 -2.77
N SER A 786 5.74 7.55 -2.57
CA SER A 786 4.76 6.98 -3.50
C SER A 786 3.40 7.70 -3.47
#